data_AF-A0A953LCX9-F1
#
_entry.id   AF-A0A953LCX9-F1
#
_cell.length_a   1.000
_cell.length_b   1.000
_cell.length_c   1.000
_cell.angle_alpha   90.00
_cell.angle_beta   90.00
_cell.angle_gamma   90.00
#
_symmetry.space_group_name_H-M   'P 1'
#
loop_
_entity.id
_entity.type
_entity.pdbx_description
1 polymer ?
#
loop_
_entity_poly.entity_id
_entity_poly.type
_entity_poly.pdbx_seq_one_letter_code
_entity_poly.pdbx_strand_id
1 'polypeptide(L)'
;MTEPVIRGAAYCLIHAPNLLVHYGTTPAMERRLNPESPYLARLPRHLRSFEEALAYPPNQTYLGRLRPDELARIPRPWYEHPVEGAEREARYGEMMPEDEFLALLKLVDAFDLVRLEAGFAAEMAERLAAHPLWAADAARLGTGVEQAELQRLLEEKAAPLYLGDRLVGVVRRAHEHDETLSSHVMLENLVTKASAVLGLRHLFARTGVKPEEVEYIIECSEEACGDMNQRGGGNFAKAIGEMAGCVNATGSDTRSFCAGPTHALIEAAALIRAGVFRHVVVLAGGTPAKLGLNSRDHVAKGLPVLEDVIGAFAVHLSADDHTSPRVRLDVVGRHKIGSGSSPQAVMEALVTEPLERAGLKLSDVDRYGVEMQNPELTEPAGAGDVPQANYKMIAALAVKRGEIGRAELPAFVAAHGMPGFAPTQGHIPSGVPVIGHVRDAIMAGEIRRAMVIGKGSLFLGRMTNLFDGVSVLLERNPGPQPEEAADAPGGAPAEAGAPAPKPVRPAVGITLHGSELGEEEVLRAAEQARRQWPDIEVVLIGRPPRETPVRWVEAGDGCLADEHRTMERMLAAGELAAAVTLHYAFPIGVATVGRVITPARGREMLIATTTGTAAADRVEAMVRAAIGGIAVARALGLTDPTVGILNVDGARQAERVLEALRTGGYPFRWAASGRADGGALMRGNDVLTGEPDVLVTDSLTGNLLMKLISAQSTGGSYEATGYGYGPGVGPEQRQIVHIISRASGAPVIAGAIRYAADMARGNLPQVVAQEYARAREAGLDRLLAERRGAGGGQIRPQAGPDAVAGPQAGAEAGGTVAAPDGPAAAPPEKVATAEIPGVDILDLEEAVACLWRRGIYAKSGMGCTGPVVLVADEDLEAARTALKEAGFLG
;
A
#
# COMPACT_ATOMS: atom_id res chain seq x y z
N MET A 1 8.48 0.60 -3.37
CA MET A 1 7.07 0.96 -3.66
C MET A 1 7.04 2.46 -3.89
N THR A 2 6.31 2.95 -4.89
CA THR A 2 6.12 4.40 -5.08
C THR A 2 5.26 4.96 -3.96
N GLU A 3 5.49 6.20 -3.57
CA GLU A 3 4.57 6.89 -2.67
C GLU A 3 3.43 7.51 -3.49
N PRO A 4 2.17 7.42 -3.04
CA PRO A 4 1.03 8.03 -3.73
C PRO A 4 0.97 9.54 -3.47
N VAL A 5 0.67 10.34 -4.51
CA VAL A 5 0.58 11.82 -4.45
C VAL A 5 -0.72 12.37 -5.01
N ILE A 6 -1.17 13.52 -4.51
CA ILE A 6 -2.34 14.27 -5.02
C ILE A 6 -1.91 15.17 -6.20
N ARG A 7 -1.87 14.59 -7.42
CA ARG A 7 -1.41 15.28 -8.63
C ARG A 7 -2.35 16.43 -9.04
N GLY A 8 -3.65 16.36 -8.75
CA GLY A 8 -4.59 17.47 -8.99
C GLY A 8 -5.99 17.24 -8.40
N ALA A 9 -6.82 18.29 -8.42
CA ALA A 9 -8.21 18.25 -7.99
C ALA A 9 -9.08 19.22 -8.81
N ALA A 10 -10.35 18.88 -8.98
CA ALA A 10 -11.39 19.69 -9.59
C ALA A 10 -12.67 19.63 -8.76
N TYR A 11 -13.42 20.73 -8.78
CA TYR A 11 -14.67 20.93 -8.04
C TYR A 11 -15.64 21.68 -8.93
N CYS A 12 -16.90 21.22 -8.98
CA CYS A 12 -17.96 21.85 -9.76
C CYS A 12 -19.23 21.97 -8.91
N LEU A 13 -19.99 23.02 -9.20
CA LEU A 13 -21.34 23.21 -8.68
C LEU A 13 -22.32 23.24 -9.84
N ILE A 14 -23.56 22.85 -9.58
CA ILE A 14 -24.68 23.05 -10.50
C ILE A 14 -25.78 23.74 -9.72
N HIS A 15 -26.24 24.90 -10.18
CA HIS A 15 -27.45 25.51 -9.63
C HIS A 15 -28.66 24.71 -10.10
N ALA A 16 -29.49 24.25 -9.15
CA ALA A 16 -30.53 23.25 -9.39
C ALA A 16 -31.86 23.55 -8.65
N PRO A 17 -32.42 24.77 -8.75
CA PRO A 17 -33.63 25.16 -8.00
C PRO A 17 -34.90 24.40 -8.44
N ASN A 18 -35.03 23.98 -9.71
CA ASN A 18 -36.20 23.22 -10.16
C ASN A 18 -36.10 21.75 -9.72
N LEU A 19 -34.93 21.12 -9.85
CA LEU A 19 -34.66 19.80 -9.29
C LEU A 19 -34.86 19.79 -7.76
N LEU A 20 -34.51 20.86 -7.05
CA LEU A 20 -34.87 21.02 -5.64
C LEU A 20 -36.39 20.96 -5.43
N VAL A 21 -37.16 21.80 -6.15
CA VAL A 21 -38.62 21.94 -5.97
C VAL A 21 -39.38 20.65 -6.31
N HIS A 22 -38.86 19.82 -7.22
CA HIS A 22 -39.52 18.60 -7.70
C HIS A 22 -38.97 17.29 -7.09
N TYR A 23 -37.67 17.22 -6.77
CA TYR A 23 -36.98 15.98 -6.37
C TYR A 23 -36.19 16.07 -5.05
N GLY A 24 -36.00 17.27 -4.48
CA GLY A 24 -35.48 17.42 -3.12
C GLY A 24 -36.36 16.68 -2.12
N THR A 25 -35.79 15.83 -1.25
CA THR A 25 -36.58 14.93 -0.38
C THR A 25 -37.63 15.69 0.44
N THR A 26 -37.24 16.82 1.05
CA THR A 26 -38.13 17.63 1.90
C THR A 26 -39.32 18.22 1.13
N PRO A 27 -39.14 18.96 0.02
CA PRO A 27 -40.27 19.44 -0.79
C PRO A 27 -41.05 18.34 -1.50
N ALA A 28 -40.40 17.28 -2.01
CA ALA A 28 -41.09 16.17 -2.68
C ALA A 28 -41.99 15.38 -1.71
N MET A 29 -41.49 15.06 -0.51
CA MET A 29 -42.29 14.41 0.54
C MET A 29 -43.42 15.30 1.03
N GLU A 30 -43.17 16.60 1.28
CA GLU A 30 -44.24 17.51 1.69
C GLU A 30 -45.31 17.64 0.60
N ARG A 31 -44.92 17.69 -0.69
CA ARG A 31 -45.87 17.74 -1.82
C ARG A 31 -46.73 16.48 -1.91
N ARG A 32 -46.20 15.31 -1.51
CA ARG A 32 -46.94 14.04 -1.48
C ARG A 32 -47.88 13.91 -0.27
N LEU A 33 -47.58 14.59 0.84
CA LEU A 33 -48.32 14.45 2.11
C LEU A 33 -49.28 15.62 2.36
N ASN A 34 -48.83 16.85 2.12
CA ASN A 34 -49.53 18.11 2.37
C ASN A 34 -49.34 19.07 1.16
N PRO A 35 -50.01 18.86 0.00
CA PRO A 35 -49.83 19.68 -1.21
C PRO A 35 -49.99 21.18 -0.96
N GLU A 36 -50.99 21.56 -0.18
CA GLU A 36 -51.35 22.95 0.17
C GLU A 36 -50.55 23.51 1.37
N SER A 37 -49.37 22.94 1.69
CA SER A 37 -48.64 23.36 2.89
C SER A 37 -48.17 24.83 2.82
N PRO A 38 -48.25 25.60 3.93
CA PRO A 38 -47.68 26.95 4.01
C PRO A 38 -46.16 27.02 3.85
N TYR A 39 -45.47 25.88 3.76
CA TYR A 39 -44.07 25.80 3.35
C TYR A 39 -43.95 25.82 1.82
N LEU A 40 -44.64 24.91 1.10
CA LEU A 40 -44.59 24.84 -0.37
C LEU A 40 -45.09 26.14 -1.03
N ALA A 41 -46.16 26.75 -0.49
CA ALA A 41 -46.69 28.02 -0.97
C ALA A 41 -45.75 29.22 -0.76
N ARG A 42 -44.72 29.09 0.08
CA ARG A 42 -43.68 30.12 0.29
C ARG A 42 -42.36 29.79 -0.42
N LEU A 43 -41.98 28.51 -0.50
CA LEU A 43 -40.68 28.03 -1.02
C LEU A 43 -40.17 28.78 -2.28
N PRO A 44 -40.96 29.02 -3.34
CA PRO A 44 -40.49 29.75 -4.53
C PRO A 44 -39.95 31.15 -4.26
N ARG A 45 -40.37 31.82 -3.17
CA ARG A 45 -39.91 33.16 -2.77
C ARG A 45 -38.58 33.15 -2.01
N HIS A 46 -38.02 31.97 -1.75
CA HIS A 46 -36.76 31.77 -1.04
C HIS A 46 -35.72 31.07 -1.93
N LEU A 47 -36.07 30.69 -3.17
CA LEU A 47 -35.10 30.20 -4.16
C LEU A 47 -34.25 31.38 -4.66
N ARG A 48 -32.99 31.10 -4.99
CA ARG A 48 -32.07 32.10 -5.55
C ARG A 48 -32.14 32.13 -7.07
N SER A 49 -31.76 33.26 -7.65
CA SER A 49 -31.28 33.32 -9.04
C SER A 49 -29.93 32.62 -9.21
N PHE A 50 -29.54 32.35 -10.45
CA PHE A 50 -28.21 31.80 -10.76
C PHE A 50 -27.11 32.76 -10.29
N GLU A 51 -27.31 34.07 -10.46
CA GLU A 51 -26.39 35.14 -10.09
C GLU A 51 -26.18 35.22 -8.57
N GLU A 52 -27.24 35.13 -7.77
CA GLU A 52 -27.16 35.10 -6.30
C GLU A 52 -26.51 33.80 -5.79
N ALA A 53 -26.77 32.66 -6.45
CA ALA A 53 -26.12 31.40 -6.12
C ALA A 53 -24.65 31.39 -6.54
N LEU A 54 -24.30 32.03 -7.66
CA LEU A 54 -22.93 32.17 -8.17
C LEU A 54 -22.09 33.10 -7.28
N ALA A 55 -22.63 34.27 -6.91
CA ALA A 55 -21.91 35.26 -6.11
C ALA A 55 -21.78 34.86 -4.62
N TYR A 56 -22.42 33.78 -4.18
CA TYR A 56 -22.38 33.32 -2.79
C TYR A 56 -20.97 32.90 -2.35
N PRO A 57 -20.36 33.52 -1.30
CA PRO A 57 -18.95 33.30 -0.97
C PRO A 57 -18.53 31.84 -0.70
N PRO A 58 -19.34 30.99 -0.02
CA PRO A 58 -19.03 29.56 0.11
C PRO A 58 -18.94 28.81 -1.22
N ASN A 59 -19.81 29.14 -2.20
CA ASN A 59 -19.76 28.55 -3.54
C ASN A 59 -18.47 28.98 -4.27
N GLN A 60 -18.12 30.27 -4.20
CA GLN A 60 -16.85 30.77 -4.74
C GLN A 60 -15.61 30.22 -4.01
N THR A 61 -15.74 29.80 -2.76
CA THR A 61 -14.70 29.07 -2.01
C THR A 61 -14.58 27.62 -2.47
N TYR A 62 -15.70 26.93 -2.72
CA TYR A 62 -15.73 25.57 -3.25
C TYR A 62 -15.07 25.48 -4.64
N LEU A 63 -15.35 26.46 -5.51
CA LEU A 63 -14.82 26.56 -6.87
C LEU A 63 -13.38 27.11 -6.95
N GLY A 64 -12.84 27.62 -5.83
CA GLY A 64 -11.46 28.06 -5.71
C GLY A 64 -11.15 29.48 -6.17
N ARG A 65 -12.17 30.36 -6.27
CA ARG A 65 -11.97 31.81 -6.47
C ARG A 65 -11.61 32.51 -5.15
N LEU A 66 -12.15 32.03 -4.03
CA LEU A 66 -11.76 32.41 -2.67
C LEU A 66 -11.07 31.25 -1.96
N ARG A 67 -10.12 31.56 -1.06
CA ARG A 67 -9.57 30.59 -0.09
C ARG A 67 -10.42 30.55 1.18
N PRO A 68 -10.40 29.44 1.96
CA PRO A 68 -11.10 29.37 3.24
C PRO A 68 -10.67 30.46 4.25
N ASP A 69 -9.39 30.86 4.24
CA ASP A 69 -8.87 31.96 5.08
C ASP A 69 -9.38 33.36 4.66
N GLU A 70 -9.92 33.49 3.45
CA GLU A 70 -10.52 34.73 2.93
C GLU A 70 -12.03 34.73 3.22
N LEU A 71 -12.71 33.60 3.02
CA LEU A 71 -14.09 33.39 3.48
C LEU A 71 -14.25 33.69 4.98
N ALA A 72 -13.27 33.32 5.79
CA ALA A 72 -13.23 33.60 7.23
C ALA A 72 -13.17 35.10 7.60
N ARG A 73 -12.86 35.98 6.63
CA ARG A 73 -12.81 37.44 6.82
C ARG A 73 -14.10 38.14 6.35
N ILE A 74 -14.91 37.46 5.54
CA ILE A 74 -16.23 37.96 5.13
C ILE A 74 -17.17 37.75 6.32
N PRO A 75 -17.90 38.78 6.79
CA PRO A 75 -18.87 38.63 7.88
C PRO A 75 -19.95 37.60 7.54
N ARG A 76 -20.63 37.08 8.57
CA ARG A 76 -21.86 36.28 8.40
C ARG A 76 -23.08 37.15 8.74
N PRO A 77 -24.20 37.02 7.99
CA PRO A 77 -24.44 36.00 6.98
C PRO A 77 -23.78 36.26 5.61
N TRP A 78 -23.16 35.24 5.03
CA TRP A 78 -22.44 35.34 3.75
C TRP A 78 -23.36 35.60 2.56
N TYR A 79 -24.64 35.23 2.64
CA TYR A 79 -25.62 35.55 1.58
C TYR A 79 -26.00 37.03 1.53
N GLU A 80 -25.69 37.84 2.56
CA GLU A 80 -25.80 39.31 2.53
C GLU A 80 -24.50 39.98 2.01
N HIS A 81 -23.46 39.19 1.70
CA HIS A 81 -22.14 39.66 1.29
C HIS A 81 -21.65 38.96 0.01
N PRO A 82 -22.36 39.12 -1.13
CA PRO A 82 -21.98 38.52 -2.40
C PRO A 82 -20.61 38.98 -2.91
N VAL A 83 -19.90 38.07 -3.58
CA VAL A 83 -18.59 38.33 -4.20
C VAL A 83 -18.78 39.17 -5.47
N GLU A 84 -18.27 40.40 -5.47
CA GLU A 84 -18.27 41.25 -6.66
C GLU A 84 -17.47 40.60 -7.80
N GLY A 85 -18.02 40.65 -9.02
CA GLY A 85 -17.38 40.06 -10.20
C GLY A 85 -17.17 38.54 -10.10
N ALA A 86 -18.08 37.82 -9.43
CA ALA A 86 -18.11 36.35 -9.50
C ALA A 86 -18.37 35.87 -10.94
N GLU A 87 -17.61 34.87 -11.39
CA GLU A 87 -17.68 34.31 -12.74
C GLU A 87 -18.03 32.82 -12.66
N ARG A 88 -18.72 32.30 -13.69
CA ARG A 88 -19.08 30.89 -13.83
C ARG A 88 -17.87 29.96 -13.74
N GLU A 89 -16.76 30.36 -14.36
CA GLU A 89 -15.52 29.60 -14.41
C GLU A 89 -14.52 30.05 -13.34
N ALA A 90 -13.86 29.08 -12.71
CA ALA A 90 -12.93 29.30 -11.60
C ALA A 90 -11.76 28.30 -11.60
N ARG A 91 -10.92 28.39 -10.56
CA ARG A 91 -9.64 27.67 -10.43
C ARG A 91 -9.79 26.15 -10.53
N TYR A 92 -10.84 25.57 -9.94
CA TYR A 92 -11.04 24.13 -9.88
C TYR A 92 -12.13 23.59 -10.82
N GLY A 93 -12.88 24.45 -11.49
CA GLY A 93 -14.01 24.07 -12.35
C GLY A 93 -15.06 25.18 -12.40
N GLU A 94 -16.31 24.81 -12.67
CA GLU A 94 -17.39 25.77 -12.94
C GLU A 94 -18.63 25.65 -12.02
N MET A 95 -19.45 26.70 -12.06
CA MET A 95 -20.85 26.66 -11.64
C MET A 95 -21.79 26.60 -12.86
N MET A 96 -22.32 25.43 -13.16
CA MET A 96 -23.20 25.21 -14.31
C MET A 96 -24.66 25.64 -13.98
N PRO A 97 -25.38 26.31 -14.91
CA PRO A 97 -26.81 26.59 -14.76
C PRO A 97 -27.66 25.32 -14.99
N GLU A 98 -28.87 25.32 -14.45
CA GLU A 98 -29.74 24.13 -14.46
C GLU A 98 -30.15 23.68 -15.88
N ASP A 99 -30.35 24.62 -16.81
CA ASP A 99 -30.80 24.33 -18.16
C ASP A 99 -29.76 23.54 -18.97
N GLU A 100 -28.50 23.98 -18.97
CA GLU A 100 -27.39 23.20 -19.53
C GLU A 100 -27.23 21.85 -18.83
N PHE A 101 -27.42 21.79 -17.51
CA PHE A 101 -27.31 20.53 -16.78
C PHE A 101 -28.41 19.51 -17.12
N LEU A 102 -29.65 19.95 -17.34
CA LEU A 102 -30.73 19.10 -17.85
C LEU A 102 -30.41 18.54 -19.24
N ALA A 103 -29.66 19.27 -20.07
CA ALA A 103 -29.13 18.76 -21.33
C ALA A 103 -27.97 17.76 -21.12
N LEU A 104 -27.09 17.96 -20.13
CA LEU A 104 -26.07 16.99 -19.74
C LEU A 104 -26.68 15.64 -19.31
N LEU A 105 -27.86 15.63 -18.66
CA LEU A 105 -28.57 14.38 -18.36
C LEU A 105 -28.83 13.55 -19.63
N LYS A 106 -29.17 14.20 -20.76
CA LYS A 106 -29.35 13.54 -22.05
C LYS A 106 -28.02 13.07 -22.65
N LEU A 107 -26.93 13.83 -22.47
CA LEU A 107 -25.62 13.45 -23.00
C LEU A 107 -25.02 12.22 -22.30
N VAL A 108 -25.25 12.05 -20.99
CA VAL A 108 -24.71 10.91 -20.22
C VAL A 108 -25.60 9.66 -20.25
N ASP A 109 -26.83 9.78 -20.75
CA ASP A 109 -27.83 8.71 -20.89
C ASP A 109 -27.49 7.76 -22.04
N ALA A 110 -26.97 6.57 -21.70
CA ALA A 110 -26.64 5.51 -22.66
C ALA A 110 -27.85 4.65 -23.09
N PHE A 111 -29.04 4.87 -22.51
CA PHE A 111 -30.20 3.98 -22.64
C PHE A 111 -31.45 4.65 -23.24
N ASP A 112 -31.34 5.90 -23.71
CA ASP A 112 -32.42 6.68 -24.32
C ASP A 112 -33.67 6.82 -23.41
N LEU A 113 -33.40 6.95 -22.10
CA LEU A 113 -34.38 7.20 -21.05
C LEU A 113 -34.79 8.67 -20.99
N VAL A 114 -33.84 9.58 -21.24
CA VAL A 114 -34.09 11.03 -21.24
C VAL A 114 -34.70 11.43 -22.59
N ARG A 115 -35.80 12.18 -22.54
CA ARG A 115 -36.44 12.81 -23.71
C ARG A 115 -36.55 14.30 -23.45
N LEU A 116 -36.00 15.12 -24.34
CA LEU A 116 -36.06 16.59 -24.26
C LEU A 116 -37.09 17.13 -25.24
N GLU A 117 -37.69 18.27 -24.90
CA GLU A 117 -38.54 19.08 -25.79
C GLU A 117 -37.72 19.57 -27.00
N ALA A 118 -38.30 19.57 -28.20
CA ALA A 118 -37.55 19.83 -29.44
C ALA A 118 -36.88 21.21 -29.49
N GLY A 119 -37.60 22.27 -29.09
CA GLY A 119 -37.06 23.63 -28.99
C GLY A 119 -35.97 23.75 -27.93
N PHE A 120 -36.18 23.15 -26.75
CA PHE A 120 -35.16 23.09 -25.70
C PHE A 120 -33.90 22.33 -26.13
N ALA A 121 -34.04 21.20 -26.81
CA ALA A 121 -32.91 20.43 -27.33
C ALA A 121 -32.08 21.22 -28.33
N ALA A 122 -32.73 21.99 -29.23
CA ALA A 122 -32.05 22.89 -30.16
C ALA A 122 -31.36 24.06 -29.45
N GLU A 123 -32.03 24.70 -28.49
CA GLU A 123 -31.49 25.80 -27.67
C GLU A 123 -30.22 25.36 -26.91
N MET A 124 -30.27 24.19 -26.27
CA MET A 124 -29.13 23.64 -25.53
C MET A 124 -28.02 23.12 -26.46
N ALA A 125 -28.34 22.65 -27.66
CA ALA A 125 -27.31 22.28 -28.64
C ALA A 125 -26.49 23.50 -29.08
N GLU A 126 -27.11 24.67 -29.27
CA GLU A 126 -26.39 25.92 -29.58
C GLU A 126 -25.49 26.36 -28.42
N ARG A 127 -26.00 26.35 -27.17
CA ARG A 127 -25.19 26.71 -25.99
C ARG A 127 -24.03 25.75 -25.74
N LEU A 128 -24.27 24.44 -25.81
CA LEU A 128 -23.20 23.44 -25.61
C LEU A 128 -22.19 23.45 -26.76
N ALA A 129 -22.57 23.83 -27.99
CA ALA A 129 -21.64 24.04 -29.10
C ALA A 129 -20.65 25.20 -28.85
N ALA A 130 -21.02 26.18 -28.02
CA ALA A 130 -20.13 27.25 -27.57
C ALA A 130 -19.31 26.87 -26.31
N HIS A 131 -19.67 25.78 -25.61
CA HIS A 131 -19.04 25.42 -24.34
C HIS A 131 -17.73 24.63 -24.54
N PRO A 132 -16.60 25.04 -23.93
CA PRO A 132 -15.27 24.48 -24.22
C PRO A 132 -15.16 22.96 -23.94
N LEU A 133 -15.93 22.44 -22.97
CA LEU A 133 -15.92 21.01 -22.60
C LEU A 133 -17.04 20.17 -23.22
N TRP A 134 -17.97 20.77 -23.98
CA TRP A 134 -19.17 20.08 -24.51
C TRP A 134 -19.41 20.30 -26.01
N ALA A 135 -18.63 21.16 -26.69
CA ALA A 135 -18.83 21.47 -28.10
C ALA A 135 -18.80 20.25 -29.04
N ALA A 136 -17.97 19.25 -28.75
CA ALA A 136 -17.91 18.00 -29.51
C ALA A 136 -19.11 17.07 -29.27
N ASP A 137 -19.82 17.24 -28.15
CA ASP A 137 -20.96 16.40 -27.75
C ASP A 137 -22.32 17.02 -28.06
N ALA A 138 -22.39 18.33 -28.35
CA ALA A 138 -23.65 19.06 -28.57
C ALA A 138 -24.60 18.38 -29.58
N ALA A 139 -24.06 17.82 -30.67
CA ALA A 139 -24.83 17.10 -31.68
C ALA A 139 -25.52 15.82 -31.17
N ARG A 140 -25.07 15.26 -30.03
CA ARG A 140 -25.64 14.03 -29.42
C ARG A 140 -26.96 14.27 -28.69
N LEU A 141 -27.38 15.51 -28.47
CA LEU A 141 -28.72 15.82 -27.92
C LEU A 141 -29.85 15.37 -28.87
N GLY A 142 -29.58 15.35 -30.19
CA GLY A 142 -30.58 15.07 -31.22
C GLY A 142 -31.60 16.20 -31.36
N THR A 143 -32.75 15.89 -31.96
CA THR A 143 -33.80 16.87 -32.30
C THR A 143 -34.88 17.05 -31.22
N GLY A 144 -34.74 16.39 -30.06
CA GLY A 144 -35.80 16.29 -29.05
C GLY A 144 -37.09 15.64 -29.58
N VAL A 145 -38.21 15.88 -28.88
CA VAL A 145 -39.57 15.41 -29.22
C VAL A 145 -40.62 16.51 -28.98
N GLU A 146 -41.78 16.34 -29.62
CA GLU A 146 -42.94 17.22 -29.45
C GLU A 146 -43.53 17.20 -28.03
N GLN A 147 -44.13 18.32 -27.60
CA GLN A 147 -44.72 18.45 -26.26
C GLN A 147 -45.80 17.39 -25.95
N ALA A 148 -46.53 16.93 -26.98
CA ALA A 148 -47.53 15.87 -26.86
C ALA A 148 -46.92 14.50 -26.49
N GLU A 149 -45.71 14.20 -26.98
CA GLU A 149 -44.99 12.97 -26.63
C GLU A 149 -44.48 13.03 -25.18
N LEU A 150 -44.01 14.20 -24.71
CA LEU A 150 -43.64 14.38 -23.31
C LEU A 150 -44.84 14.15 -22.37
N GLN A 151 -46.02 14.69 -22.69
CA GLN A 151 -47.23 14.46 -21.90
C GLN A 151 -47.64 12.97 -21.88
N ARG A 152 -47.60 12.30 -23.04
CA ARG A 152 -47.84 10.84 -23.13
C ARG A 152 -46.89 10.03 -22.25
N LEU A 153 -45.62 10.43 -22.20
CA LEU A 153 -44.62 9.77 -21.34
C LEU A 153 -44.85 10.04 -19.84
N LEU A 154 -45.43 11.19 -19.46
CA LEU A 154 -45.85 11.44 -18.06
C LEU A 154 -47.03 10.56 -17.64
N GLU A 155 -47.98 10.29 -18.53
CA GLU A 155 -49.05 9.30 -18.31
C GLU A 155 -48.45 7.88 -18.13
N GLU A 156 -47.36 7.56 -18.85
CA GLU A 156 -46.55 6.35 -18.68
C GLU A 156 -45.60 6.37 -17.45
N LYS A 157 -45.77 7.35 -16.53
CA LYS A 157 -45.02 7.54 -15.28
C LYS A 157 -43.54 7.91 -15.46
N ALA A 158 -43.18 8.61 -16.52
CA ALA A 158 -41.88 9.28 -16.62
C ALA A 158 -41.78 10.43 -15.57
N ALA A 159 -40.55 10.77 -15.18
CA ALA A 159 -40.25 11.83 -14.23
C ALA A 159 -40.04 13.16 -14.98
N PRO A 160 -40.83 14.23 -14.73
CA PRO A 160 -40.77 15.47 -15.49
C PRO A 160 -39.57 16.37 -15.17
N LEU A 161 -38.89 16.84 -16.20
CA LEU A 161 -37.84 17.87 -16.11
C LEU A 161 -38.46 19.25 -16.41
N TYR A 162 -38.36 20.17 -15.45
CA TYR A 162 -38.97 21.50 -15.48
C TYR A 162 -37.92 22.61 -15.41
N LEU A 163 -38.22 23.74 -16.07
CA LEU A 163 -37.56 25.04 -15.85
C LEU A 163 -38.66 26.08 -15.61
N GLY A 164 -38.86 26.46 -14.35
CA GLY A 164 -40.09 27.10 -13.91
C GLY A 164 -41.29 26.21 -14.25
N ASP A 165 -42.35 26.79 -14.82
CA ASP A 165 -43.53 26.04 -15.27
C ASP A 165 -43.34 25.35 -16.65
N ARG A 166 -42.21 25.54 -17.35
CA ARG A 166 -41.94 24.91 -18.66
C ARG A 166 -41.46 23.47 -18.45
N LEU A 167 -42.29 22.49 -18.81
CA LEU A 167 -41.85 21.10 -19.02
C LEU A 167 -40.90 21.07 -20.22
N VAL A 168 -39.62 20.80 -19.99
CA VAL A 168 -38.54 20.76 -21.01
C VAL A 168 -38.03 19.36 -21.32
N GLY A 169 -38.49 18.35 -20.57
CA GLY A 169 -38.18 16.96 -20.86
C GLY A 169 -38.76 16.00 -19.83
N VAL A 170 -38.43 14.71 -19.98
CA VAL A 170 -38.77 13.65 -19.02
C VAL A 170 -37.66 12.59 -18.93
N VAL A 171 -37.57 11.92 -17.79
CA VAL A 171 -36.76 10.70 -17.59
C VAL A 171 -37.68 9.48 -17.49
N ARG A 172 -37.53 8.53 -18.41
CA ARG A 172 -38.33 7.29 -18.45
C ARG A 172 -37.84 6.27 -17.42
N ARG A 173 -38.74 5.39 -16.96
CA ARG A 173 -38.37 4.18 -16.21
C ARG A 173 -37.56 3.23 -17.11
N ALA A 174 -36.50 2.63 -16.59
CA ALA A 174 -35.68 1.67 -17.33
C ALA A 174 -36.25 0.23 -17.26
N HIS A 175 -37.15 -0.05 -16.32
CA HIS A 175 -37.94 -1.28 -16.29
C HIS A 175 -39.39 -1.00 -15.88
N GLU A 176 -40.32 -1.89 -16.23
CA GLU A 176 -41.76 -1.68 -15.98
C GLU A 176 -42.12 -1.84 -14.49
N HIS A 177 -41.62 -2.89 -13.84
CA HIS A 177 -42.02 -3.31 -12.49
C HIS A 177 -40.93 -3.18 -11.43
N ASP A 178 -39.75 -2.67 -11.77
CA ASP A 178 -38.65 -2.54 -10.82
C ASP A 178 -38.64 -1.14 -10.19
N GLU A 179 -38.79 -1.08 -8.87
CA GLU A 179 -38.74 0.16 -8.10
C GLU A 179 -37.37 0.86 -8.19
N THR A 180 -36.30 0.08 -8.32
CA THR A 180 -34.91 0.57 -8.41
C THR A 180 -34.51 1.04 -9.80
N LEU A 181 -35.28 0.65 -10.83
CA LEU A 181 -35.17 1.15 -12.20
C LEU A 181 -36.36 2.05 -12.59
N SER A 182 -37.05 2.59 -11.58
CA SER A 182 -38.12 3.57 -11.75
C SER A 182 -37.58 4.91 -12.28
N SER A 183 -38.45 5.71 -12.89
CA SER A 183 -38.09 7.02 -13.47
C SER A 183 -37.46 7.99 -12.45
N HIS A 184 -37.83 7.89 -11.17
CA HIS A 184 -37.27 8.66 -10.07
C HIS A 184 -35.80 8.26 -9.78
N VAL A 185 -35.54 6.97 -9.60
CA VAL A 185 -34.19 6.45 -9.28
C VAL A 185 -33.27 6.58 -10.50
N MET A 186 -33.80 6.41 -11.72
CA MET A 186 -33.03 6.67 -12.94
C MET A 186 -32.65 8.15 -13.10
N LEU A 187 -33.51 9.09 -12.67
CA LEU A 187 -33.17 10.52 -12.64
C LEU A 187 -32.05 10.81 -11.62
N GLU A 188 -32.12 10.24 -10.42
CA GLU A 188 -31.08 10.39 -9.38
C GLU A 188 -29.72 9.81 -9.83
N ASN A 189 -29.74 8.62 -10.44
CA ASN A 189 -28.56 8.00 -11.06
C ASN A 189 -27.98 8.86 -12.20
N LEU A 190 -28.83 9.43 -13.07
CA LEU A 190 -28.38 10.29 -14.18
C LEU A 190 -27.81 11.63 -13.70
N VAL A 191 -28.40 12.24 -12.67
CA VAL A 191 -27.88 13.48 -12.04
C VAL A 191 -26.52 13.23 -11.38
N THR A 192 -26.37 12.11 -10.68
CA THR A 192 -25.07 11.68 -10.12
C THR A 192 -24.04 11.44 -11.22
N LYS A 193 -24.40 10.71 -12.29
CA LYS A 193 -23.51 10.49 -13.44
C LYS A 193 -23.11 11.80 -14.12
N ALA A 194 -24.05 12.70 -14.41
CA ALA A 194 -23.81 13.95 -15.13
C ALA A 194 -22.90 14.91 -14.35
N SER A 195 -23.18 15.10 -13.06
CA SER A 195 -22.38 15.98 -12.19
C SER A 195 -20.96 15.42 -11.97
N ALA A 196 -20.82 14.11 -11.84
CA ALA A 196 -19.52 13.45 -11.75
C ALA A 196 -18.70 13.55 -13.05
N VAL A 197 -19.32 13.37 -14.23
CA VAL A 197 -18.65 13.55 -15.53
C VAL A 197 -18.21 15.01 -15.72
N LEU A 198 -19.03 15.98 -15.28
CA LEU A 198 -18.66 17.40 -15.31
C LEU A 198 -17.37 17.67 -14.50
N GLY A 199 -17.31 17.18 -13.25
CA GLY A 199 -16.12 17.28 -12.41
C GLY A 199 -14.89 16.57 -13.00
N LEU A 200 -15.07 15.40 -13.63
CA LEU A 200 -14.00 14.65 -14.28
C LEU A 200 -13.45 15.36 -15.54
N ARG A 201 -14.32 15.94 -16.38
CA ARG A 201 -13.87 16.73 -17.54
C ARG A 201 -13.15 18.01 -17.14
N HIS A 202 -13.59 18.68 -16.06
CA HIS A 202 -12.83 19.79 -15.47
C HIS A 202 -11.49 19.36 -14.88
N LEU A 203 -11.39 18.18 -14.26
CA LEU A 203 -10.11 17.64 -13.79
C LEU A 203 -9.09 17.54 -14.93
N PHE A 204 -9.48 16.98 -16.08
CA PHE A 204 -8.60 16.93 -17.26
C PHE A 204 -8.26 18.33 -17.79
N ALA A 205 -9.26 19.20 -17.95
CA ALA A 205 -9.07 20.56 -18.46
C ALA A 205 -8.22 21.48 -17.56
N ARG A 206 -8.23 21.26 -16.23
CA ARG A 206 -7.50 22.08 -15.25
C ARG A 206 -6.12 21.51 -14.90
N THR A 207 -5.88 20.21 -15.11
CA THR A 207 -4.59 19.55 -14.78
C THR A 207 -3.74 19.16 -15.99
N GLY A 208 -4.32 19.11 -17.20
CA GLY A 208 -3.64 18.62 -18.41
C GLY A 208 -3.43 17.11 -18.44
N VAL A 209 -3.98 16.37 -17.47
CA VAL A 209 -4.00 14.90 -17.45
C VAL A 209 -4.95 14.41 -18.54
N LYS A 210 -4.50 13.43 -19.34
CA LYS A 210 -5.29 12.87 -20.43
C LYS A 210 -6.26 11.79 -19.92
N PRO A 211 -7.46 11.64 -20.50
CA PRO A 211 -8.37 10.55 -20.16
C PRO A 211 -7.72 9.16 -20.28
N GLU A 212 -6.86 8.97 -21.28
CA GLU A 212 -6.17 7.71 -21.55
C GLU A 212 -5.01 7.42 -20.57
N GLU A 213 -4.58 8.39 -19.75
CA GLU A 213 -3.63 8.16 -18.65
C GLU A 213 -4.29 7.53 -17.42
N VAL A 214 -5.63 7.53 -17.32
CA VAL A 214 -6.35 6.98 -16.16
C VAL A 214 -6.53 5.46 -16.29
N GLU A 215 -6.05 4.71 -15.30
CA GLU A 215 -6.13 3.24 -15.28
C GLU A 215 -7.22 2.74 -14.32
N TYR A 216 -7.57 3.52 -13.29
CA TYR A 216 -8.60 3.17 -12.32
C TYR A 216 -9.44 4.39 -11.88
N ILE A 217 -10.73 4.18 -11.68
CA ILE A 217 -11.65 5.16 -11.10
C ILE A 217 -12.29 4.57 -9.84
N ILE A 218 -12.23 5.31 -8.73
CA ILE A 218 -13.05 5.03 -7.54
C ILE A 218 -14.12 6.11 -7.45
N GLU A 219 -15.37 5.69 -7.57
CA GLU A 219 -16.51 6.59 -7.47
C GLU A 219 -17.12 6.48 -6.06
N CYS A 220 -17.41 7.62 -5.41
CA CYS A 220 -17.69 7.67 -3.97
C CYS A 220 -18.82 8.61 -3.54
N SER A 221 -19.82 8.81 -4.42
CA SER A 221 -21.10 9.43 -4.08
C SER A 221 -21.95 8.58 -3.13
N GLU A 222 -23.17 9.05 -2.83
CA GLU A 222 -24.11 8.34 -1.97
C GLU A 222 -25.08 7.41 -2.73
N GLU A 223 -25.21 7.55 -4.05
CA GLU A 223 -26.22 6.82 -4.82
C GLU A 223 -25.81 5.40 -5.18
N ALA A 224 -26.79 4.50 -5.32
CA ALA A 224 -26.56 3.07 -5.44
C ALA A 224 -27.32 2.46 -6.64
N CYS A 225 -26.71 2.54 -7.84
CA CYS A 225 -27.29 1.94 -9.03
C CYS A 225 -27.26 0.39 -8.98
N GLY A 226 -28.28 -0.22 -9.56
CA GLY A 226 -28.54 -1.66 -9.50
C GLY A 226 -29.97 -1.98 -9.90
N ASP A 227 -30.37 -3.25 -9.79
CA ASP A 227 -31.73 -3.71 -10.05
C ASP A 227 -32.37 -4.31 -8.77
N MET A 228 -33.58 -4.86 -8.89
CA MET A 228 -34.28 -5.53 -7.78
C MET A 228 -33.51 -6.70 -7.17
N ASN A 229 -32.57 -7.30 -7.91
CA ASN A 229 -31.80 -8.48 -7.51
C ASN A 229 -30.46 -8.08 -6.84
N GLN A 230 -29.82 -7.01 -7.32
CA GLN A 230 -28.54 -6.48 -6.85
C GLN A 230 -28.60 -4.95 -6.70
N ARG A 231 -29.30 -4.50 -5.65
CA ARG A 231 -29.36 -3.09 -5.24
C ARG A 231 -27.97 -2.61 -4.84
N GLY A 232 -27.44 -1.58 -5.50
CA GLY A 232 -26.06 -1.14 -5.29
C GLY A 232 -24.99 -2.05 -5.91
N GLY A 233 -25.32 -2.82 -6.95
CA GLY A 233 -24.34 -3.56 -7.77
C GLY A 233 -23.32 -2.67 -8.50
N GLY A 234 -23.57 -1.35 -8.56
CA GLY A 234 -22.61 -0.34 -9.02
C GLY A 234 -22.50 -0.22 -10.54
N ASN A 235 -21.32 0.22 -10.99
CA ASN A 235 -20.91 0.66 -12.35
C ASN A 235 -20.88 2.20 -12.56
N PHE A 236 -21.07 3.04 -11.54
CA PHE A 236 -20.92 4.50 -11.69
C PHE A 236 -19.52 4.86 -12.19
N ALA A 237 -18.45 4.39 -11.53
CA ALA A 237 -17.06 4.65 -11.90
C ALA A 237 -16.78 4.40 -13.39
N LYS A 238 -17.27 3.27 -13.90
CA LYS A 238 -17.09 2.87 -15.30
C LYS A 238 -17.96 3.68 -16.26
N ALA A 239 -19.23 3.92 -15.93
CA ALA A 239 -20.14 4.72 -16.77
C ALA A 239 -19.68 6.19 -16.88
N ILE A 240 -19.07 6.72 -15.82
CA ILE A 240 -18.49 8.08 -15.79
C ILE A 240 -17.20 8.11 -16.62
N GLY A 241 -16.31 7.13 -16.43
CA GLY A 241 -15.08 7.00 -17.22
C GLY A 241 -15.33 6.86 -18.72
N GLU A 242 -16.30 6.03 -19.12
CA GLU A 242 -16.79 5.88 -20.50
C GLU A 242 -17.14 7.25 -21.14
N MET A 243 -17.99 8.03 -20.47
CA MET A 243 -18.46 9.32 -20.97
C MET A 243 -17.39 10.44 -20.95
N ALA A 244 -16.33 10.25 -20.14
CA ALA A 244 -15.18 11.15 -20.07
C ALA A 244 -13.99 10.71 -20.95
N GLY A 245 -14.09 9.59 -21.66
CA GLY A 245 -13.06 9.11 -22.59
C GLY A 245 -11.94 8.28 -21.94
N CYS A 246 -12.11 7.79 -20.71
CA CYS A 246 -11.10 7.02 -19.98
C CYS A 246 -10.99 5.58 -20.49
N VAL A 247 -10.61 5.38 -21.75
CA VAL A 247 -10.66 4.08 -22.46
C VAL A 247 -9.80 2.97 -21.84
N ASN A 248 -8.77 3.34 -21.07
CA ASN A 248 -7.90 2.42 -20.36
C ASN A 248 -8.35 2.14 -18.92
N ALA A 249 -9.38 2.84 -18.42
CA ALA A 249 -9.81 2.74 -17.04
C ALA A 249 -10.75 1.56 -16.79
N THR A 250 -10.53 0.87 -15.69
CA THR A 250 -11.58 0.14 -14.99
C THR A 250 -11.93 0.87 -13.68
N GLY A 251 -12.78 0.32 -12.81
CA GLY A 251 -13.13 1.01 -11.58
C GLY A 251 -14.10 0.29 -10.65
N SER A 252 -14.37 0.91 -9.52
CA SER A 252 -15.27 0.41 -8.48
C SER A 252 -15.99 1.55 -7.76
N ASP A 253 -17.16 1.25 -7.18
CA ASP A 253 -17.99 2.21 -6.46
C ASP A 253 -17.86 1.95 -4.94
N THR A 254 -17.33 2.93 -4.20
CA THR A 254 -17.10 2.87 -2.74
C THR A 254 -18.20 3.64 -2.01
N ARG A 255 -18.79 3.07 -0.94
CA ARG A 255 -19.99 3.63 -0.29
C ARG A 255 -19.86 3.69 1.24
N SER A 256 -19.74 4.93 1.76
CA SER A 256 -19.58 5.20 3.20
C SER A 256 -20.02 6.63 3.59
N PHE A 257 -21.05 7.18 2.91
CA PHE A 257 -21.62 8.50 3.24
C PHE A 257 -20.52 9.60 3.26
N CYS A 258 -20.55 10.55 4.21
CA CYS A 258 -19.47 11.54 4.41
C CYS A 258 -18.05 10.97 4.62
N ALA A 259 -17.88 9.66 4.89
CA ALA A 259 -16.56 9.03 4.98
C ALA A 259 -16.11 8.38 3.65
N GLY A 260 -17.04 8.11 2.72
CA GLY A 260 -16.78 7.48 1.41
C GLY A 260 -15.61 8.09 0.64
N PRO A 261 -15.56 9.42 0.45
CA PRO A 261 -14.44 10.07 -0.22
C PRO A 261 -13.08 9.87 0.46
N THR A 262 -13.03 9.77 1.80
CA THR A 262 -11.75 9.55 2.51
C THR A 262 -11.33 8.08 2.49
N HIS A 263 -12.28 7.14 2.51
CA HIS A 263 -12.00 5.72 2.20
C HIS A 263 -11.45 5.58 0.78
N ALA A 264 -12.11 6.16 -0.22
CA ALA A 264 -11.70 6.10 -1.62
C ALA A 264 -10.30 6.69 -1.87
N LEU A 265 -9.92 7.77 -1.17
CA LEU A 265 -8.54 8.29 -1.21
C LEU A 265 -7.51 7.31 -0.65
N ILE A 266 -7.84 6.60 0.43
CA ILE A 266 -6.97 5.60 1.05
C ILE A 266 -6.87 4.36 0.15
N GLU A 267 -7.97 3.94 -0.46
CA GLU A 267 -8.03 2.83 -1.43
C GLU A 267 -7.20 3.13 -2.69
N ALA A 268 -7.39 4.30 -3.31
CA ALA A 268 -6.62 4.74 -4.47
C ALA A 268 -5.12 4.84 -4.16
N ALA A 269 -4.76 5.46 -3.02
CA ALA A 269 -3.38 5.53 -2.56
C ALA A 269 -2.78 4.14 -2.30
N ALA A 270 -3.54 3.20 -1.76
CA ALA A 270 -3.09 1.83 -1.51
C ALA A 270 -2.84 1.04 -2.81
N LEU A 271 -3.74 1.15 -3.80
CA LEU A 271 -3.57 0.56 -5.13
C LEU A 271 -2.31 1.08 -5.84
N ILE A 272 -2.04 2.39 -5.71
CA ILE A 272 -0.84 3.04 -6.25
C ILE A 272 0.43 2.56 -5.54
N ARG A 273 0.44 2.53 -4.19
CA ARG A 273 1.60 2.09 -3.41
C ARG A 273 1.93 0.62 -3.64
N ALA A 274 0.91 -0.22 -3.84
CA ALA A 274 1.06 -1.62 -4.22
C ALA A 274 1.54 -1.82 -5.67
N GLY A 275 1.56 -0.76 -6.50
CA GLY A 275 1.99 -0.83 -7.90
C GLY A 275 0.97 -1.48 -8.84
N VAL A 276 -0.30 -1.55 -8.45
CA VAL A 276 -1.39 -2.12 -9.27
C VAL A 276 -1.79 -1.15 -10.39
N PHE A 277 -1.82 0.15 -10.07
CA PHE A 277 -2.09 1.24 -11.00
C PHE A 277 -1.12 2.41 -10.72
N ARG A 278 -0.82 3.22 -11.72
CA ARG A 278 -0.02 4.46 -11.60
C ARG A 278 -0.89 5.71 -11.49
N HIS A 279 -2.10 5.68 -12.04
CA HIS A 279 -3.02 6.82 -12.12
C HIS A 279 -4.45 6.41 -11.76
N VAL A 280 -4.93 6.94 -10.63
CA VAL A 280 -6.25 6.64 -10.08
C VAL A 280 -7.00 7.95 -9.87
N VAL A 281 -8.26 8.03 -10.29
CA VAL A 281 -9.12 9.18 -9.99
C VAL A 281 -10.16 8.78 -8.93
N VAL A 282 -10.25 9.58 -7.87
CA VAL A 282 -11.30 9.49 -6.84
C VAL A 282 -12.30 10.60 -7.10
N LEU A 283 -13.57 10.27 -7.38
CA LEU A 283 -14.57 11.26 -7.79
C LEU A 283 -15.96 10.95 -7.22
N ALA A 284 -16.83 11.97 -7.18
CA ALA A 284 -18.23 11.83 -6.82
C ALA A 284 -19.09 12.90 -7.49
N GLY A 285 -20.33 12.53 -7.80
CA GLY A 285 -21.40 13.44 -8.24
C GLY A 285 -22.53 13.52 -7.21
N GLY A 286 -23.22 14.65 -7.19
CA GLY A 286 -24.33 14.91 -6.28
C GLY A 286 -25.66 14.32 -6.74
N THR A 287 -26.63 14.34 -5.83
CA THR A 287 -27.97 13.75 -6.01
C THR A 287 -29.07 14.77 -5.68
N PRO A 288 -30.19 14.83 -6.43
CA PRO A 288 -31.24 15.79 -6.16
C PRO A 288 -31.97 15.48 -4.85
N ALA A 289 -31.92 14.24 -4.34
CA ALA A 289 -32.54 13.83 -3.08
C ALA A 289 -32.13 14.72 -1.89
N LYS A 290 -30.92 15.28 -1.92
CA LYS A 290 -30.35 16.14 -0.87
C LYS A 290 -30.65 17.63 -1.03
N LEU A 291 -31.16 18.06 -2.18
CA LEU A 291 -31.48 19.46 -2.43
C LEU A 291 -32.59 19.91 -1.49
N GLY A 292 -32.40 21.07 -0.86
CA GLY A 292 -33.38 21.64 0.07
C GLY A 292 -33.70 20.77 1.29
N LEU A 293 -32.78 19.91 1.75
CA LEU A 293 -32.98 19.05 2.93
C LEU A 293 -33.51 19.81 4.15
N ASN A 294 -32.87 20.94 4.49
CA ASN A 294 -33.17 21.83 5.61
C ASN A 294 -33.99 23.07 5.20
N SER A 295 -34.39 23.18 3.92
CA SER A 295 -35.15 24.33 3.36
C SER A 295 -36.42 24.70 4.13
N ARG A 296 -37.03 23.75 4.86
CA ARG A 296 -38.18 23.99 5.74
C ARG A 296 -37.86 25.01 6.83
N ASP A 297 -36.67 24.91 7.43
CA ASP A 297 -36.20 25.82 8.47
C ASP A 297 -35.71 27.15 7.89
N HIS A 298 -35.09 27.15 6.70
CA HIS A 298 -34.79 28.40 5.98
C HIS A 298 -36.07 29.21 5.71
N VAL A 299 -37.08 28.59 5.08
CA VAL A 299 -38.39 29.20 4.79
C VAL A 299 -39.16 29.58 6.07
N ALA A 300 -39.03 28.81 7.15
CA ALA A 300 -39.62 29.16 8.44
C ALA A 300 -38.96 30.41 9.08
N LYS A 301 -37.66 30.62 8.87
CA LYS A 301 -36.86 31.69 9.47
C LYS A 301 -36.69 32.94 8.57
N GLY A 302 -37.26 32.94 7.37
CA GLY A 302 -37.16 34.06 6.42
C GLY A 302 -35.89 34.05 5.56
N LEU A 303 -35.10 32.99 5.61
CA LEU A 303 -33.79 32.86 4.96
C LEU A 303 -33.92 32.39 3.51
N PRO A 304 -32.97 32.70 2.61
CA PRO A 304 -32.87 32.03 1.32
C PRO A 304 -32.61 30.52 1.50
N VAL A 305 -33.06 29.71 0.55
CA VAL A 305 -32.77 28.27 0.48
C VAL A 305 -31.43 28.11 -0.22
N LEU A 306 -30.39 27.89 0.57
CA LEU A 306 -28.99 27.84 0.13
C LEU A 306 -28.54 26.44 -0.34
N GLU A 307 -29.42 25.44 -0.21
CA GLU A 307 -29.21 24.03 -0.60
C GLU A 307 -29.77 23.73 -2.00
N ASP A 308 -29.83 24.75 -2.86
CA ASP A 308 -30.24 24.74 -4.27
C ASP A 308 -29.06 24.46 -5.23
N VAL A 309 -27.97 23.87 -4.72
CA VAL A 309 -26.78 23.53 -5.52
C VAL A 309 -26.39 22.06 -5.38
N ILE A 310 -26.22 21.38 -6.51
CA ILE A 310 -25.60 20.05 -6.61
C ILE A 310 -24.07 20.24 -6.61
N GLY A 311 -23.35 19.42 -5.86
CA GLY A 311 -21.89 19.45 -5.82
C GLY A 311 -21.26 18.24 -6.52
N ALA A 312 -20.07 18.43 -7.08
CA ALA A 312 -19.26 17.35 -7.62
C ALA A 312 -17.76 17.62 -7.43
N PHE A 313 -16.97 16.56 -7.30
CA PHE A 313 -15.52 16.66 -7.26
C PHE A 313 -14.83 15.51 -8.00
N ALA A 314 -13.60 15.73 -8.43
CA ALA A 314 -12.69 14.69 -8.88
C ALA A 314 -11.25 15.01 -8.42
N VAL A 315 -10.53 14.02 -7.91
CA VAL A 315 -9.17 14.13 -7.39
C VAL A 315 -8.29 13.12 -8.11
N HIS A 316 -7.21 13.58 -8.76
CA HIS A 316 -6.21 12.71 -9.38
C HIS A 316 -5.14 12.34 -8.37
N LEU A 317 -4.98 11.04 -8.15
CA LEU A 317 -3.85 10.46 -7.45
C LEU A 317 -2.93 9.79 -8.46
N SER A 318 -1.63 9.92 -8.24
CA SER A 318 -0.63 9.18 -9.03
C SER A 318 0.46 8.56 -8.17
N ALA A 319 1.25 7.69 -8.81
CA ALA A 319 2.64 7.45 -8.42
C ALA A 319 3.40 8.79 -8.25
N ASP A 320 4.48 8.77 -7.48
CA ASP A 320 5.19 9.97 -7.04
C ASP A 320 5.73 10.75 -8.26
N ASP A 321 5.43 12.04 -8.30
CA ASP A 321 5.96 13.01 -9.27
C ASP A 321 7.04 13.91 -8.62
N HIS A 322 7.48 13.52 -7.43
CA HIS A 322 8.45 14.20 -6.55
C HIS A 322 8.09 15.66 -6.22
N THR A 323 6.84 16.08 -6.45
CA THR A 323 6.42 17.48 -6.33
C THR A 323 5.10 17.62 -5.58
N SER A 324 4.08 16.87 -5.99
CA SER A 324 2.72 16.89 -5.47
C SER A 324 2.64 16.29 -4.05
N PRO A 325 1.69 16.73 -3.20
CA PRO A 325 1.61 16.30 -1.80
C PRO A 325 1.41 14.78 -1.67
N ARG A 326 2.21 14.14 -0.83
CA ARG A 326 2.16 12.69 -0.56
C ARG A 326 1.03 12.32 0.38
N VAL A 327 0.36 11.19 0.08
CA VAL A 327 -0.69 10.58 0.90
C VAL A 327 -0.06 9.58 1.86
N ARG A 328 0.09 9.97 3.13
CA ARG A 328 0.81 9.20 4.16
C ARG A 328 -0.05 8.04 4.71
N LEU A 329 -0.05 6.92 3.99
CA LEU A 329 -0.79 5.71 4.37
C LEU A 329 -0.39 5.10 5.72
N ASP A 330 0.82 5.38 6.21
CA ASP A 330 1.26 4.97 7.55
C ASP A 330 0.56 5.76 8.68
N VAL A 331 -0.01 6.93 8.36
CA VAL A 331 -0.70 7.86 9.28
C VAL A 331 -2.23 7.81 9.08
N VAL A 332 -2.77 6.69 8.61
CA VAL A 332 -4.23 6.49 8.47
C VAL A 332 -4.90 6.30 9.84
N GLY A 333 -5.89 7.13 10.16
CA GLY A 333 -6.80 6.96 11.30
C GLY A 333 -7.98 6.05 10.94
N ARG A 334 -8.49 5.28 11.91
CA ARG A 334 -9.51 4.25 11.66
C ARG A 334 -10.49 4.17 12.82
N HIS A 335 -11.77 4.45 12.57
CA HIS A 335 -12.82 4.17 13.53
C HIS A 335 -13.09 2.67 13.57
N LYS A 336 -12.62 2.00 14.64
CA LYS A 336 -12.73 0.54 14.79
C LYS A 336 -14.14 0.20 15.28
N ILE A 337 -14.63 -1.00 14.97
CA ILE A 337 -15.88 -1.53 15.55
C ILE A 337 -15.85 -1.48 17.10
N GLY A 338 -14.66 -1.67 17.69
CA GLY A 338 -14.41 -1.54 19.14
C GLY A 338 -14.00 -0.16 19.65
N SER A 339 -14.00 0.91 18.82
CA SER A 339 -13.65 2.28 19.27
C SER A 339 -14.71 2.91 20.18
N GLY A 340 -15.92 2.36 20.25
CA GLY A 340 -17.07 3.01 20.87
C GLY A 340 -17.73 4.02 19.92
N SER A 341 -18.53 4.94 20.45
CA SER A 341 -19.30 5.91 19.63
C SER A 341 -19.45 7.29 20.28
N SER A 342 -18.63 7.64 21.28
CA SER A 342 -18.61 9.01 21.78
C SER A 342 -17.83 9.91 20.80
N PRO A 343 -18.20 11.20 20.62
CA PRO A 343 -17.48 12.11 19.73
C PRO A 343 -15.98 12.23 20.09
N GLN A 344 -15.65 12.11 21.38
CA GLN A 344 -14.26 12.03 21.83
C GLN A 344 -13.55 10.77 21.32
N ALA A 345 -14.12 9.58 21.51
CA ALA A 345 -13.47 8.33 21.10
C ALA A 345 -13.34 8.21 19.57
N VAL A 346 -14.31 8.75 18.82
CA VAL A 346 -14.22 8.90 17.36
C VAL A 346 -13.01 9.77 16.99
N MET A 347 -12.89 10.98 17.56
CA MET A 347 -11.77 11.88 17.22
C MET A 347 -10.42 11.40 17.76
N GLU A 348 -10.38 10.65 18.87
CA GLU A 348 -9.16 9.99 19.34
C GLU A 348 -8.70 8.89 18.38
N ALA A 349 -9.61 8.07 17.84
CA ALA A 349 -9.28 7.03 16.85
C ALA A 349 -8.97 7.57 15.43
N LEU A 350 -9.52 8.74 15.07
CA LEU A 350 -9.32 9.38 13.77
C LEU A 350 -8.17 10.41 13.71
N VAL A 351 -7.79 11.03 14.83
CA VAL A 351 -6.76 12.08 14.84
C VAL A 351 -5.60 11.74 15.77
N THR A 352 -5.89 11.38 17.02
CA THR A 352 -4.84 11.17 18.03
C THR A 352 -4.03 9.89 17.79
N GLU A 353 -4.69 8.73 17.67
CA GLU A 353 -4.05 7.43 17.42
C GLU A 353 -3.11 7.40 16.17
N PRO A 354 -3.50 7.94 14.99
CA PRO A 354 -2.61 7.94 13.83
C PRO A 354 -1.41 8.88 13.98
N LEU A 355 -1.59 10.09 14.53
CA LEU A 355 -0.50 11.04 14.71
C LEU A 355 0.51 10.54 15.75
N GLU A 356 0.04 9.99 16.87
CA GLU A 356 0.92 9.40 17.90
C GLU A 356 1.76 8.23 17.34
N ARG A 357 1.15 7.34 16.55
CA ARG A 357 1.87 6.26 15.85
C ARG A 357 2.96 6.78 14.90
N ALA A 358 2.78 7.98 14.35
CA ALA A 358 3.73 8.65 13.47
C ALA A 358 4.78 9.51 14.21
N GLY A 359 4.71 9.60 15.54
CA GLY A 359 5.55 10.48 16.35
C GLY A 359 5.19 11.97 16.24
N LEU A 360 3.97 12.30 15.81
CA LEU A 360 3.46 13.65 15.59
C LEU A 360 2.46 14.07 16.68
N LYS A 361 2.46 15.37 16.99
CA LYS A 361 1.46 16.06 17.82
C LYS A 361 0.26 16.51 16.99
N LEU A 362 -0.82 16.90 17.65
CA LEU A 362 -1.96 17.55 17.01
C LEU A 362 -1.59 18.96 16.52
N SER A 363 -0.58 19.61 17.13
CA SER A 363 -0.03 20.88 16.64
C SER A 363 0.97 20.75 15.49
N ASP A 364 1.40 19.54 15.12
CA ASP A 364 2.32 19.31 13.98
C ASP A 364 1.59 19.22 12.62
N VAL A 365 0.26 19.33 12.61
CA VAL A 365 -0.60 19.34 11.42
C VAL A 365 -1.11 20.76 11.19
N ASP A 366 -0.69 21.42 10.10
CA ASP A 366 -1.01 22.83 9.89
C ASP A 366 -2.51 23.08 9.67
N ARG A 367 -3.23 22.17 8.98
CA ARG A 367 -4.68 22.31 8.72
C ARG A 367 -5.45 21.00 8.84
N TYR A 368 -6.69 21.08 9.30
CA TYR A 368 -7.61 19.93 9.37
C TYR A 368 -8.80 20.09 8.42
N GLY A 369 -8.95 19.16 7.47
CA GLY A 369 -10.15 18.98 6.66
C GLY A 369 -11.12 18.04 7.39
N VAL A 370 -12.13 18.60 8.06
CA VAL A 370 -13.16 17.87 8.82
C VAL A 370 -14.45 17.74 7.99
N GLU A 371 -15.60 17.46 8.60
CA GLU A 371 -16.90 17.63 7.92
C GLU A 371 -17.10 19.11 7.53
N MET A 372 -16.74 19.51 6.31
CA MET A 372 -16.68 20.91 5.82
C MET A 372 -18.06 21.55 5.53
N GLN A 373 -19.11 21.10 6.23
CA GLN A 373 -20.49 21.56 6.06
C GLN A 373 -20.58 23.07 6.26
N ASN A 374 -21.14 23.79 5.28
CA ASN A 374 -21.40 25.22 5.40
C ASN A 374 -22.36 25.51 6.58
N PRO A 375 -21.96 26.30 7.61
CA PRO A 375 -22.76 26.54 8.80
C PRO A 375 -24.09 27.25 8.52
N GLU A 376 -24.25 27.96 7.40
CA GLU A 376 -25.53 28.59 7.02
C GLU A 376 -26.59 27.59 6.54
N LEU A 377 -26.19 26.34 6.33
CA LEU A 377 -27.09 25.22 6.03
C LEU A 377 -27.49 24.51 7.33
N THR A 378 -26.55 24.38 8.28
CA THR A 378 -26.68 23.54 9.49
C THR A 378 -27.08 24.29 10.76
N GLU A 379 -26.72 25.56 10.93
CA GLU A 379 -27.19 26.39 12.05
C GLU A 379 -28.72 26.64 11.99
N PRO A 380 -29.34 26.92 10.81
CA PRO A 380 -30.80 27.01 10.72
C PRO A 380 -31.52 25.69 11.06
N ALA A 381 -30.93 24.54 10.74
CA ALA A 381 -31.46 23.22 11.12
C ALA A 381 -31.20 22.83 12.60
N GLY A 382 -30.46 23.66 13.36
CA GLY A 382 -30.11 23.39 14.75
C GLY A 382 -28.94 22.43 14.96
N ALA A 383 -28.26 21.99 13.89
CA ALA A 383 -27.05 21.17 13.97
C ALA A 383 -25.79 22.00 14.31
N GLY A 384 -25.81 23.31 14.04
CA GLY A 384 -24.73 24.24 14.41
C GLY A 384 -23.53 24.26 13.45
N ASP A 385 -22.47 24.97 13.82
CA ASP A 385 -21.19 24.99 13.09
C ASP A 385 -20.42 23.69 13.34
N VAL A 386 -20.66 22.70 12.47
CA VAL A 386 -20.07 21.35 12.51
C VAL A 386 -18.53 21.36 12.33
N PRO A 387 -17.93 22.11 11.37
CA PRO A 387 -16.48 22.26 11.31
C PRO A 387 -15.88 22.77 12.63
N GLN A 388 -16.42 23.88 13.17
CA GLN A 388 -15.91 24.50 14.39
C GLN A 388 -16.08 23.60 15.63
N ALA A 389 -17.15 22.82 15.70
CA ALA A 389 -17.34 21.81 16.74
C ALA A 389 -16.24 20.72 16.67
N ASN A 390 -15.90 20.24 15.48
CA ASN A 390 -14.81 19.27 15.30
C ASN A 390 -13.44 19.88 15.65
N TYR A 391 -13.12 21.11 15.24
CA TYR A 391 -11.86 21.77 15.61
C TYR A 391 -11.73 22.00 17.12
N LYS A 392 -12.82 22.39 17.80
CA LYS A 392 -12.86 22.50 19.26
C LYS A 392 -12.59 21.16 19.94
N MET A 393 -13.03 20.04 19.37
CA MET A 393 -12.71 18.70 19.87
C MET A 393 -11.22 18.35 19.68
N ILE A 394 -10.66 18.58 18.49
CA ILE A 394 -9.22 18.38 18.20
C ILE A 394 -8.36 19.19 19.19
N ALA A 395 -8.66 20.47 19.37
CA ALA A 395 -7.96 21.34 20.31
C ALA A 395 -8.13 20.88 21.78
N ALA A 396 -9.31 20.39 22.17
CA ALA A 396 -9.54 19.82 23.50
C ALA A 396 -8.73 18.52 23.74
N LEU A 397 -8.48 17.73 22.70
CA LEU A 397 -7.59 16.56 22.76
C LEU A 397 -6.12 16.96 22.93
N ALA A 398 -5.67 18.01 22.24
CA ALA A 398 -4.34 18.58 22.45
C ALA A 398 -4.16 19.10 23.90
N VAL A 399 -5.19 19.75 24.47
CA VAL A 399 -5.22 20.15 25.89
C VAL A 399 -5.19 18.93 26.83
N LYS A 400 -5.99 17.88 26.55
CA LYS A 400 -6.01 16.63 27.34
C LYS A 400 -4.64 15.95 27.39
N ARG A 401 -3.83 16.09 26.34
CA ARG A 401 -2.49 15.52 26.20
C ARG A 401 -1.36 16.42 26.73
N GLY A 402 -1.67 17.66 27.12
CA GLY A 402 -0.68 18.64 27.54
C GLY A 402 0.19 19.19 26.39
N GLU A 403 -0.28 19.07 25.15
CA GLU A 403 0.41 19.62 23.96
C GLU A 403 0.23 21.14 23.84
N ILE A 404 -0.90 21.66 24.35
CA ILE A 404 -1.20 23.09 24.51
C ILE A 404 -1.94 23.32 25.85
N GLY A 405 -1.88 24.54 26.38
CA GLY A 405 -2.66 24.98 27.54
C GLY A 405 -4.12 25.26 27.20
N ARG A 406 -5.02 25.14 28.18
CA ARG A 406 -6.48 25.38 28.00
C ARG A 406 -6.82 26.79 27.47
N ALA A 407 -5.98 27.78 27.73
CA ALA A 407 -6.15 29.15 27.24
C ALA A 407 -5.82 29.31 25.74
N GLU A 408 -5.04 28.39 25.16
CA GLU A 408 -4.58 28.45 23.76
C GLU A 408 -5.56 27.80 22.78
N LEU A 409 -6.60 27.10 23.28
CA LEU A 409 -7.63 26.44 22.48
C LEU A 409 -8.26 27.34 21.39
N PRO A 410 -8.61 28.62 21.64
CA PRO A 410 -9.14 29.49 20.58
C PRO A 410 -8.11 29.82 19.50
N ALA A 411 -6.83 29.98 19.88
CA ALA A 411 -5.74 30.22 18.94
C ALA A 411 -5.45 28.98 18.08
N PHE A 412 -5.49 27.78 18.67
CA PHE A 412 -5.39 26.52 17.94
C PHE A 412 -6.52 26.38 16.91
N VAL A 413 -7.77 26.65 17.30
CA VAL A 413 -8.92 26.58 16.37
C VAL A 413 -8.78 27.59 15.22
N ALA A 414 -8.25 28.79 15.48
CA ALA A 414 -8.01 29.79 14.45
C ALA A 414 -6.83 29.46 13.51
N ALA A 415 -5.77 28.83 14.02
CA ALA A 415 -4.59 28.47 13.25
C ALA A 415 -4.80 27.20 12.40
N HIS A 416 -5.41 26.16 12.97
CA HIS A 416 -5.50 24.82 12.36
C HIS A 416 -6.87 24.51 11.73
N GLY A 417 -7.90 25.31 12.03
CA GLY A 417 -9.25 25.18 11.46
C GLY A 417 -9.47 26.01 10.19
N MET A 418 -10.60 25.79 9.52
CA MET A 418 -11.07 26.52 8.32
C MET A 418 -12.61 26.63 8.36
N PRO A 419 -13.24 27.71 7.85
CA PRO A 419 -14.71 27.77 7.78
C PRO A 419 -15.27 26.65 6.89
N GLY A 420 -16.43 26.11 7.26
CA GLY A 420 -17.20 25.24 6.38
C GLY A 420 -17.76 25.99 5.19
N PHE A 421 -17.66 25.40 4.00
CA PHE A 421 -18.10 26.02 2.74
C PHE A 421 -18.82 25.06 1.79
N ALA A 422 -18.81 23.76 2.06
CA ALA A 422 -19.35 22.75 1.15
C ALA A 422 -20.87 22.54 1.34
N PRO A 423 -21.64 22.28 0.26
CA PRO A 423 -23.08 22.02 0.32
C PRO A 423 -23.41 20.66 0.94
N THR A 424 -24.64 20.48 1.41
CA THR A 424 -25.11 19.39 2.31
C THR A 424 -25.49 18.05 1.63
N GLN A 425 -24.81 17.67 0.55
CA GLN A 425 -24.89 16.31 -0.01
C GLN A 425 -23.81 15.42 0.62
N GLY A 426 -24.13 14.57 1.60
CA GLY A 426 -23.19 14.14 2.67
C GLY A 426 -21.76 13.71 2.27
N HIS A 427 -21.52 13.07 1.13
CA HIS A 427 -20.16 12.81 0.62
C HIS A 427 -19.39 14.11 0.26
N ILE A 428 -20.06 15.12 -0.29
CA ILE A 428 -19.48 16.42 -0.65
C ILE A 428 -18.85 17.14 0.56
N PRO A 429 -19.54 17.44 1.69
CA PRO A 429 -18.95 18.11 2.85
C PRO A 429 -18.21 17.13 3.78
N SER A 430 -17.54 16.13 3.20
CA SER A 430 -16.46 15.38 3.85
C SER A 430 -15.22 16.29 4.05
N GLY A 431 -14.08 15.72 4.45
CA GLY A 431 -12.80 16.42 4.41
C GLY A 431 -12.26 16.71 3.00
N VAL A 432 -12.85 16.16 1.93
CA VAL A 432 -12.28 16.19 0.57
C VAL A 432 -12.37 17.53 -0.19
N PRO A 433 -13.34 18.45 0.05
CA PRO A 433 -13.35 19.78 -0.58
C PRO A 433 -12.14 20.66 -0.27
N VAL A 434 -11.40 20.40 0.81
CA VAL A 434 -10.18 21.18 1.10
C VAL A 434 -8.98 20.72 0.29
N ILE A 435 -9.04 19.60 -0.43
CA ILE A 435 -7.84 18.98 -1.03
C ILE A 435 -7.19 19.86 -2.10
N GLY A 436 -7.95 20.54 -2.95
CA GLY A 436 -7.39 21.53 -3.88
C GLY A 436 -6.68 22.69 -3.15
N HIS A 437 -7.35 23.26 -2.13
CA HIS A 437 -6.80 24.36 -1.31
C HIS A 437 -5.54 23.95 -0.54
N VAL A 438 -5.57 22.77 0.08
CA VAL A 438 -4.45 22.16 0.82
C VAL A 438 -3.29 21.85 -0.12
N ARG A 439 -3.57 21.24 -1.28
CA ARG A 439 -2.56 20.95 -2.29
C ARG A 439 -1.86 22.23 -2.71
N ASP A 440 -2.62 23.26 -3.05
CA ASP A 440 -2.07 24.50 -3.58
C ASP A 440 -1.32 25.29 -2.49
N ALA A 441 -1.76 25.27 -1.23
CA ALA A 441 -1.02 25.84 -0.10
C ALA A 441 0.28 25.05 0.21
N ILE A 442 0.28 23.72 0.07
CA ILE A 442 1.50 22.88 0.17
C ILE A 442 2.47 23.18 -0.97
N MET A 443 1.98 23.31 -2.20
CA MET A 443 2.77 23.61 -3.40
C MET A 443 3.34 25.04 -3.37
N ALA A 444 2.61 25.99 -2.80
CA ALA A 444 3.11 27.34 -2.50
C ALA A 444 4.08 27.38 -1.29
N GLY A 445 4.20 26.28 -0.54
CA GLY A 445 5.08 26.16 0.63
C GLY A 445 4.56 26.86 1.89
N GLU A 446 3.29 27.28 1.91
CA GLU A 446 2.65 27.99 3.03
C GLU A 446 2.34 27.06 4.22
N ILE A 447 2.01 25.80 3.93
CA ILE A 447 1.79 24.75 4.92
C ILE A 447 2.61 23.50 4.55
N ARG A 448 2.88 22.63 5.52
CA ARG A 448 3.59 21.37 5.32
C ARG A 448 2.65 20.17 5.32
N ARG A 449 1.61 20.18 6.16
CA ARG A 449 0.75 19.03 6.46
C ARG A 449 -0.71 19.41 6.61
N ALA A 450 -1.59 18.56 6.12
CA ALA A 450 -3.01 18.65 6.46
C ALA A 450 -3.61 17.25 6.62
N MET A 451 -4.46 17.06 7.63
CA MET A 451 -5.18 15.80 7.82
C MET A 451 -6.60 15.91 7.28
N VAL A 452 -6.94 15.01 6.37
CA VAL A 452 -8.29 14.84 5.78
C VAL A 452 -9.02 13.78 6.59
N ILE A 453 -10.22 14.12 7.07
CA ILE A 453 -11.02 13.29 7.97
C ILE A 453 -12.39 13.04 7.32
N GLY A 454 -12.70 11.78 7.06
CA GLY A 454 -14.02 11.30 6.67
C GLY A 454 -14.73 10.73 7.89
N LYS A 455 -15.96 11.17 8.15
CA LYS A 455 -16.78 10.74 9.30
C LYS A 455 -18.24 10.73 8.89
N GLY A 456 -18.84 9.54 8.75
CA GLY A 456 -20.23 9.38 8.36
C GLY A 456 -21.20 9.73 9.50
N SER A 457 -22.42 10.17 9.18
CA SER A 457 -23.49 10.31 10.17
C SER A 457 -23.98 8.93 10.65
N LEU A 458 -24.49 8.88 11.88
CA LEU A 458 -25.23 7.73 12.40
C LEU A 458 -26.59 7.54 11.68
N PHE A 459 -27.17 6.36 11.90
CA PHE A 459 -28.60 6.02 11.81
C PHE A 459 -29.33 5.91 10.46
N LEU A 460 -28.78 6.36 9.32
CA LEU A 460 -29.56 6.37 8.07
C LEU A 460 -29.90 4.96 7.54
N GLY A 461 -28.91 4.09 7.32
CA GLY A 461 -29.15 2.73 6.81
C GLY A 461 -29.75 1.75 7.82
N ARG A 462 -29.85 2.12 9.11
CA ARG A 462 -30.37 1.33 10.24
C ARG A 462 -29.75 -0.07 10.48
N MET A 463 -28.66 -0.41 9.78
CA MET A 463 -27.92 -1.68 9.97
C MET A 463 -26.98 -1.68 11.18
N THR A 464 -26.61 -0.50 11.72
CA THR A 464 -25.69 -0.36 12.85
C THR A 464 -25.91 0.95 13.61
N ASN A 465 -25.43 1.00 14.87
CA ASN A 465 -25.38 2.19 15.74
C ASN A 465 -23.96 2.77 15.86
N LEU A 466 -23.04 2.39 14.96
CA LEU A 466 -21.66 2.88 14.92
C LEU A 466 -21.50 3.99 13.87
N PHE A 467 -20.61 4.94 14.15
CA PHE A 467 -20.08 5.86 13.14
C PHE A 467 -19.19 5.09 12.18
N ASP A 468 -19.24 5.45 10.89
CA ASP A 468 -18.13 5.16 9.97
C ASP A 468 -17.12 6.32 10.03
N GLY A 469 -15.84 6.03 9.86
CA GLY A 469 -14.82 7.05 9.81
C GLY A 469 -13.40 6.55 9.59
N VAL A 470 -12.66 7.33 8.82
CA VAL A 470 -11.24 7.17 8.51
C VAL A 470 -10.58 8.53 8.35
N SER A 471 -9.26 8.60 8.48
CA SER A 471 -8.50 9.80 8.15
C SER A 471 -7.21 9.46 7.42
N VAL A 472 -6.65 10.43 6.71
CA VAL A 472 -5.34 10.32 6.09
C VAL A 472 -4.61 11.65 6.16
N LEU A 473 -3.30 11.60 6.35
CA LEU A 473 -2.44 12.77 6.36
C LEU A 473 -1.89 13.03 4.96
N LEU A 474 -2.03 14.27 4.49
CA LEU A 474 -1.31 14.80 3.33
C LEU A 474 -0.07 15.55 3.84
N GLU A 475 1.11 15.28 3.27
CA GLU A 475 2.35 15.99 3.60
C GLU A 475 3.07 16.47 2.33
N ARG A 476 3.72 17.63 2.43
CA ARG A 476 4.60 18.20 1.40
C ARG A 476 5.62 17.17 0.92
N ASN A 477 5.72 17.02 -0.39
CA ASN A 477 6.74 16.20 -1.01
C ASN A 477 8.15 16.73 -0.64
N PRO A 478 9.09 15.89 -0.18
CA PRO A 478 10.46 16.32 0.09
C PRO A 478 11.24 16.75 -1.16
N GLY A 479 10.71 16.49 -2.37
CA GLY A 479 11.49 16.52 -3.61
C GLY A 479 12.07 15.14 -3.91
N PRO A 480 12.71 14.97 -5.08
CA PRO A 480 13.47 13.76 -5.37
C PRO A 480 14.60 13.64 -4.35
N GLN A 481 14.80 12.44 -3.79
CA GLN A 481 16.00 12.15 -3.01
C GLN A 481 17.25 12.37 -3.91
N PRO A 482 18.45 12.60 -3.34
CA PRO A 482 19.66 12.87 -4.14
C PRO A 482 20.03 11.79 -5.19
N GLU A 483 19.48 10.58 -5.07
CA GLU A 483 19.63 9.49 -6.04
C GLU A 483 18.60 9.51 -7.19
N GLU A 484 17.44 10.15 -7.00
CA GLU A 484 16.30 10.13 -7.94
C GLU A 484 16.37 11.25 -9.01
N ALA A 485 17.11 12.33 -8.74
CA ALA A 485 17.18 13.51 -9.62
C ALA A 485 17.95 13.30 -10.94
N ALA A 486 18.38 12.08 -11.26
CA ALA A 486 19.33 11.78 -12.34
C ALA A 486 18.70 11.53 -13.74
N ASP A 487 17.38 11.31 -13.82
CA ASP A 487 16.70 10.80 -15.03
C ASP A 487 15.77 11.82 -15.75
N ALA A 488 15.82 13.11 -15.40
CA ALA A 488 15.01 14.15 -16.05
C ALA A 488 15.64 14.68 -17.38
N PRO A 489 14.92 14.67 -18.51
CA PRO A 489 15.50 15.07 -19.81
C PRO A 489 15.34 16.56 -20.15
N GLY A 490 16.47 17.29 -20.25
CA GLY A 490 16.61 18.46 -21.13
C GLY A 490 16.69 19.85 -20.49
N GLY A 491 17.91 20.34 -20.24
CA GLY A 491 18.21 21.74 -19.89
C GLY A 491 19.71 22.04 -20.07
N ALA A 492 20.05 23.22 -20.59
CA ALA A 492 21.42 23.61 -20.95
C ALA A 492 22.21 24.22 -19.76
N PRO A 493 23.56 24.31 -19.82
CA PRO A 493 24.40 24.12 -18.63
C PRO A 493 24.88 25.39 -17.90
N ALA A 494 25.29 25.19 -16.64
CA ALA A 494 26.21 26.04 -15.88
C ALA A 494 27.33 25.16 -15.26
N GLU A 495 28.47 25.75 -14.88
CA GLU A 495 29.74 25.02 -14.82
C GLU A 495 30.08 24.32 -13.48
N ALA A 496 30.62 23.10 -13.61
CA ALA A 496 31.70 22.52 -12.79
C ALA A 496 31.61 22.56 -11.24
N GLY A 497 30.67 21.80 -10.68
CA GLY A 497 30.85 21.14 -9.37
C GLY A 497 31.20 19.66 -9.55
N ALA A 498 32.04 19.07 -8.70
CA ALA A 498 32.45 17.66 -8.84
C ALA A 498 31.26 16.69 -8.61
N PRO A 499 31.10 15.63 -9.42
CA PRO A 499 29.88 14.81 -9.42
C PRO A 499 29.82 13.79 -8.27
N ALA A 500 28.64 13.67 -7.66
CA ALA A 500 28.23 12.44 -6.99
C ALA A 500 27.77 11.39 -8.05
N PRO A 501 27.91 10.08 -7.78
CA PRO A 501 27.61 9.05 -8.77
C PRO A 501 26.11 8.87 -9.03
N LYS A 502 25.75 8.51 -10.26
CA LYS A 502 24.39 8.08 -10.62
C LYS A 502 24.03 6.76 -9.93
N PRO A 503 22.73 6.47 -9.68
CA PRO A 503 22.30 5.14 -9.27
C PRO A 503 22.69 4.11 -10.35
N VAL A 504 23.59 3.19 -10.00
CA VAL A 504 24.05 2.15 -10.92
C VAL A 504 22.97 1.07 -11.01
N ARG A 505 22.37 0.91 -12.19
CA ARG A 505 21.52 -0.23 -12.54
C ARG A 505 22.30 -1.53 -12.28
N PRO A 506 21.97 -2.33 -11.25
CA PRO A 506 22.82 -3.47 -10.87
C PRO A 506 22.78 -4.53 -11.97
N ALA A 507 23.95 -4.89 -12.47
CA ALA A 507 24.12 -6.04 -13.34
C ALA A 507 24.09 -7.31 -12.50
N VAL A 508 23.11 -8.18 -12.77
CA VAL A 508 22.91 -9.45 -12.07
C VAL A 508 23.14 -10.60 -13.04
N GLY A 509 24.14 -11.41 -12.74
CA GLY A 509 24.45 -12.63 -13.49
C GLY A 509 23.47 -13.76 -13.17
N ILE A 510 23.16 -14.60 -14.15
CA ILE A 510 22.48 -15.88 -13.95
C ILE A 510 23.17 -16.95 -14.80
N THR A 511 23.64 -18.03 -14.18
CA THR A 511 24.22 -19.20 -14.87
C THR A 511 23.12 -20.02 -15.55
N LEU A 512 23.37 -20.49 -16.77
CA LEU A 512 22.37 -21.13 -17.63
C LEU A 512 22.24 -22.65 -17.39
N HIS A 513 23.35 -23.35 -17.16
CA HIS A 513 23.36 -24.82 -17.18
C HIS A 513 22.99 -25.45 -15.83
N GLY A 514 22.45 -26.67 -15.89
CA GLY A 514 22.29 -27.57 -14.73
C GLY A 514 20.94 -27.54 -14.02
N SER A 515 19.95 -26.79 -14.51
CA SER A 515 18.55 -26.93 -14.04
C SER A 515 17.95 -28.26 -14.49
N GLU A 516 17.22 -28.94 -13.61
CA GLU A 516 16.43 -30.14 -13.91
C GLU A 516 15.17 -29.82 -14.75
N LEU A 517 14.82 -28.55 -14.90
CA LEU A 517 13.75 -28.05 -15.78
C LEU A 517 14.28 -27.60 -17.16
N GLY A 518 15.60 -27.67 -17.38
CA GLY A 518 16.25 -27.30 -18.63
C GLY A 518 16.61 -25.81 -18.75
N GLU A 519 17.54 -25.54 -19.65
CA GLU A 519 18.11 -24.20 -19.93
C GLU A 519 17.06 -23.18 -20.41
N GLU A 520 16.02 -23.64 -21.10
CA GLU A 520 14.89 -22.78 -21.51
C GLU A 520 14.15 -22.18 -20.31
N GLU A 521 14.10 -22.87 -19.16
CA GLU A 521 13.44 -22.37 -17.95
C GLU A 521 14.23 -21.23 -17.30
N VAL A 522 15.56 -21.36 -17.29
CA VAL A 522 16.47 -20.30 -16.82
C VAL A 522 16.42 -19.09 -17.76
N LEU A 523 16.38 -19.32 -19.08
CA LEU A 523 16.19 -18.26 -20.06
C LEU A 523 14.83 -17.57 -19.91
N ARG A 524 13.76 -18.34 -19.68
CA ARG A 524 12.40 -17.84 -19.41
C ARG A 524 12.38 -16.97 -18.15
N ALA A 525 13.13 -17.36 -17.11
CA ALA A 525 13.30 -16.57 -15.89
C ALA A 525 14.04 -15.25 -16.14
N ALA A 526 15.14 -15.28 -16.89
CA ALA A 526 15.91 -14.08 -17.22
C ALA A 526 15.08 -13.08 -18.06
N GLU A 527 14.31 -13.58 -19.04
CA GLU A 527 13.38 -12.79 -19.82
C GLU A 527 12.19 -12.27 -19.00
N GLN A 528 11.69 -13.05 -18.03
CA GLN A 528 10.67 -12.58 -17.08
C GLN A 528 11.22 -11.45 -16.20
N ALA A 529 12.37 -11.66 -15.56
CA ALA A 529 13.02 -10.69 -14.68
C ALA A 529 13.29 -9.36 -15.40
N ARG A 530 13.85 -9.42 -16.61
CA ARG A 530 14.12 -8.24 -17.46
C ARG A 530 12.85 -7.49 -17.89
N ARG A 531 11.69 -8.15 -17.93
CA ARG A 531 10.38 -7.53 -18.23
C ARG A 531 9.70 -6.96 -16.99
N GLN A 532 9.85 -7.61 -15.84
CA GLN A 532 9.22 -7.20 -14.57
C GLN A 532 10.00 -6.10 -13.85
N TRP A 533 11.33 -6.05 -14.01
CA TRP A 533 12.22 -5.12 -13.31
C TRP A 533 13.23 -4.49 -14.29
N PRO A 534 12.82 -3.46 -15.05
CA PRO A 534 13.72 -2.75 -15.98
C PRO A 534 14.89 -2.07 -15.23
N ASP A 535 14.72 -1.79 -13.94
CA ASP A 535 15.71 -1.27 -12.99
C ASP A 535 16.88 -2.22 -12.69
N ILE A 536 16.90 -3.43 -13.28
CA ILE A 536 17.97 -4.43 -13.17
C ILE A 536 18.53 -4.72 -14.57
N GLU A 537 19.84 -4.86 -14.70
CA GLU A 537 20.45 -5.42 -15.90
C GLU A 537 20.67 -6.93 -15.71
N VAL A 538 19.83 -7.74 -16.35
CA VAL A 538 19.96 -9.20 -16.30
C VAL A 538 20.99 -9.65 -17.34
N VAL A 539 22.03 -10.35 -16.90
CA VAL A 539 23.10 -10.90 -17.72
C VAL A 539 23.09 -12.42 -17.63
N LEU A 540 22.83 -13.11 -18.73
CA LEU A 540 22.95 -14.56 -18.80
C LEU A 540 24.41 -14.96 -18.98
N ILE A 541 24.89 -15.91 -18.19
CA ILE A 541 26.22 -16.49 -18.28
C ILE A 541 26.04 -17.88 -18.86
N GLY A 542 26.51 -18.09 -20.09
CA GLY A 542 26.15 -19.22 -20.92
C GLY A 542 25.49 -18.79 -22.23
N ARG A 543 25.61 -19.63 -23.27
CA ARG A 543 25.05 -19.39 -24.60
C ARG A 543 23.56 -19.80 -24.61
N PRO A 544 22.61 -18.88 -24.83
CA PRO A 544 21.18 -19.20 -24.72
C PRO A 544 20.72 -20.23 -25.78
N PRO A 545 19.78 -21.13 -25.44
CA PRO A 545 19.29 -22.18 -26.35
C PRO A 545 18.51 -21.67 -27.57
N ARG A 546 18.09 -20.40 -27.55
CA ARG A 546 17.42 -19.70 -28.67
C ARG A 546 17.76 -18.22 -28.67
N GLU A 547 17.36 -17.51 -29.72
CA GLU A 547 17.42 -16.04 -29.74
C GLU A 547 16.66 -15.43 -28.55
N THR A 548 17.25 -14.39 -27.96
CA THR A 548 16.73 -13.68 -26.80
C THR A 548 17.20 -12.23 -26.80
N PRO A 549 16.40 -11.27 -26.30
CA PRO A 549 16.83 -9.90 -26.07
C PRO A 549 17.51 -9.69 -24.69
N VAL A 550 17.79 -10.76 -23.94
CA VAL A 550 18.63 -10.71 -22.72
C VAL A 550 20.11 -10.59 -23.12
N ARG A 551 20.88 -9.74 -22.43
CA ARG A 551 22.34 -9.68 -22.62
C ARG A 551 22.95 -10.99 -22.13
N TRP A 552 23.80 -11.63 -22.93
CA TRP A 552 24.48 -12.86 -22.52
C TRP A 552 26.00 -12.77 -22.76
N VAL A 553 26.75 -13.64 -22.09
CA VAL A 553 28.20 -13.81 -22.25
C VAL A 553 28.54 -15.28 -22.48
N GLU A 554 29.52 -15.54 -23.34
CA GLU A 554 30.01 -16.89 -23.62
C GLU A 554 30.90 -17.40 -22.47
N ALA A 555 30.76 -18.68 -22.13
CA ALA A 555 31.36 -19.28 -20.93
C ALA A 555 31.91 -20.69 -21.23
N GLY A 556 33.10 -20.72 -21.85
CA GLY A 556 33.84 -21.97 -22.10
C GLY A 556 33.09 -22.99 -22.94
N ASP A 557 33.22 -24.27 -22.59
CA ASP A 557 32.72 -25.42 -23.36
C ASP A 557 31.22 -25.72 -23.11
N GLY A 558 30.47 -24.78 -22.52
CA GLY A 558 29.04 -24.95 -22.24
C GLY A 558 28.78 -25.87 -21.04
N CYS A 559 29.42 -25.60 -19.90
CA CYS A 559 29.10 -26.28 -18.65
C CYS A 559 29.11 -25.34 -17.45
N LEU A 560 28.37 -25.71 -16.39
CA LEU A 560 28.19 -24.87 -15.21
C LEU A 560 29.52 -24.50 -14.51
N ALA A 561 30.53 -25.36 -14.55
CA ALA A 561 31.85 -25.06 -13.99
C ALA A 561 32.56 -23.92 -14.73
N ASP A 562 32.32 -23.77 -16.04
CA ASP A 562 32.88 -22.68 -16.85
C ASP A 562 32.08 -21.39 -16.65
N GLU A 563 30.77 -21.51 -16.44
CA GLU A 563 29.90 -20.41 -16.03
C GLU A 563 30.25 -19.89 -14.62
N HIS A 564 30.58 -20.77 -13.66
CA HIS A 564 31.10 -20.36 -12.35
C HIS A 564 32.40 -19.56 -12.48
N ARG A 565 33.40 -20.05 -13.22
CA ARG A 565 34.67 -19.31 -13.42
C ARG A 565 34.44 -17.97 -14.14
N THR A 566 33.46 -17.90 -15.04
CA THR A 566 33.09 -16.67 -15.74
C THR A 566 32.35 -15.69 -14.80
N MET A 567 31.43 -16.18 -13.98
CA MET A 567 30.69 -15.45 -12.95
C MET A 567 31.62 -14.84 -11.91
N GLU A 568 32.53 -15.63 -11.34
CA GLU A 568 33.51 -15.19 -10.34
C GLU A 568 34.45 -14.12 -10.90
N ARG A 569 34.94 -14.31 -12.15
CA ARG A 569 35.74 -13.31 -12.88
C ARG A 569 34.99 -12.00 -13.03
N MET A 570 33.72 -12.03 -13.43
CA MET A 570 32.89 -10.84 -13.63
C MET A 570 32.54 -10.13 -12.32
N LEU A 571 32.24 -10.88 -11.25
CA LEU A 571 32.03 -10.33 -9.91
C LEU A 571 33.32 -9.69 -9.36
N ALA A 572 34.49 -10.32 -9.57
CA ALA A 572 35.77 -9.77 -9.14
C ALA A 572 36.20 -8.53 -9.96
N ALA A 573 35.79 -8.45 -11.23
CA ALA A 573 36.02 -7.29 -12.10
C ALA A 573 35.02 -6.14 -11.89
N GLY A 574 33.94 -6.35 -11.11
CA GLY A 574 32.84 -5.39 -10.98
C GLY A 574 31.94 -5.28 -12.23
N GLU A 575 32.05 -6.21 -13.17
CA GLU A 575 31.12 -6.34 -14.31
C GLU A 575 29.72 -6.80 -13.87
N LEU A 576 29.64 -7.45 -12.70
CA LEU A 576 28.40 -7.86 -12.04
C LEU A 576 28.39 -7.33 -10.60
N ALA A 577 27.25 -6.82 -10.15
CA ALA A 577 27.01 -6.40 -8.77
C ALA A 577 26.55 -7.56 -7.89
N ALA A 578 25.90 -8.56 -8.48
CA ALA A 578 25.51 -9.83 -7.85
C ALA A 578 25.36 -10.94 -8.92
N ALA A 579 25.22 -12.18 -8.48
CA ALA A 579 24.90 -13.30 -9.36
C ALA A 579 23.94 -14.30 -8.71
N VAL A 580 23.26 -15.09 -9.54
CA VAL A 580 22.37 -16.20 -9.18
C VAL A 580 22.90 -17.46 -9.84
N THR A 581 22.96 -18.57 -9.11
CA THR A 581 23.48 -19.86 -9.61
C THR A 581 22.93 -21.04 -8.81
N LEU A 582 23.04 -22.24 -9.37
CA LEU A 582 22.92 -23.50 -8.63
C LEU A 582 24.30 -24.13 -8.37
N HIS A 583 24.35 -25.12 -7.46
CA HIS A 583 25.54 -25.92 -7.10
C HIS A 583 26.84 -25.13 -6.83
N TYR A 584 26.77 -23.92 -6.29
CA TYR A 584 27.95 -23.15 -5.90
C TYR A 584 28.33 -23.44 -4.44
N ALA A 585 29.60 -23.73 -4.19
CA ALA A 585 30.11 -24.13 -2.87
C ALA A 585 30.60 -22.91 -2.07
N PHE A 586 30.07 -22.73 -0.86
CA PHE A 586 30.55 -21.72 0.08
C PHE A 586 31.47 -22.32 1.15
N PRO A 587 32.47 -21.56 1.66
CA PRO A 587 33.31 -22.01 2.77
C PRO A 587 32.54 -22.08 4.09
N ILE A 588 33.02 -22.90 5.03
CA ILE A 588 32.50 -22.95 6.40
C ILE A 588 32.62 -21.55 7.03
N GLY A 589 31.52 -21.07 7.64
CA GLY A 589 31.38 -19.68 8.09
C GLY A 589 30.43 -18.86 7.20
N VAL A 590 29.98 -19.41 6.08
CA VAL A 590 29.00 -18.82 5.17
C VAL A 590 27.78 -19.76 5.03
N ALA A 591 26.57 -19.21 5.13
CA ALA A 591 25.31 -19.92 4.95
C ALA A 591 24.28 -19.05 4.21
N THR A 592 23.31 -19.64 3.51
CA THR A 592 22.41 -18.89 2.62
C THR A 592 21.08 -18.49 3.27
N VAL A 593 20.68 -17.22 3.13
CA VAL A 593 19.45 -16.68 3.72
C VAL A 593 18.30 -16.67 2.71
N GLY A 594 17.46 -17.70 2.73
CA GLY A 594 16.34 -17.84 1.79
C GLY A 594 15.20 -16.87 2.07
N ARG A 595 14.38 -16.57 1.06
CA ARG A 595 13.22 -15.67 1.16
C ARG A 595 12.00 -16.33 0.52
N VAL A 596 11.01 -16.64 1.34
CA VAL A 596 9.79 -17.38 0.96
C VAL A 596 8.54 -16.52 1.07
N ILE A 597 7.48 -16.91 0.37
CA ILE A 597 6.12 -16.35 0.52
C ILE A 597 5.30 -17.37 1.33
N THR A 598 4.76 -16.96 2.48
CA THR A 598 4.12 -17.88 3.44
C THR A 598 2.70 -18.23 3.03
N PRO A 599 2.29 -19.52 3.08
CA PRO A 599 1.05 -19.97 2.46
C PRO A 599 -0.23 -19.42 3.08
N ALA A 600 -0.28 -19.22 4.40
CA ALA A 600 -1.53 -18.85 5.08
C ALA A 600 -1.80 -17.34 5.10
N ARG A 601 -0.85 -16.48 4.70
CA ARG A 601 -1.03 -15.01 4.66
C ARG A 601 -0.43 -14.30 3.46
N GLY A 602 0.36 -14.98 2.61
CA GLY A 602 1.11 -14.33 1.54
C GLY A 602 2.20 -13.36 2.04
N ARG A 603 2.61 -13.44 3.32
CA ARG A 603 3.70 -12.62 3.85
C ARG A 603 5.03 -13.11 3.29
N GLU A 604 5.97 -12.21 3.09
CA GLU A 604 7.36 -12.60 2.92
C GLU A 604 8.01 -12.88 4.28
N MET A 605 8.90 -13.87 4.32
CA MET A 605 9.67 -14.26 5.50
C MET A 605 11.06 -14.74 5.07
N LEU A 606 12.08 -14.36 5.82
CA LEU A 606 13.45 -14.83 5.65
C LEU A 606 13.68 -16.11 6.46
N ILE A 607 14.33 -17.10 5.85
CA ILE A 607 14.82 -18.29 6.55
C ILE A 607 16.33 -18.14 6.72
N ALA A 608 16.78 -18.00 7.97
CA ALA A 608 18.11 -17.48 8.31
C ALA A 608 19.28 -18.38 7.90
N THR A 609 19.03 -19.65 7.59
CA THR A 609 19.94 -20.56 6.90
C THR A 609 19.14 -21.57 6.09
N THR A 610 19.61 -21.93 4.88
CA THR A 610 18.89 -22.81 3.95
C THR A 610 19.81 -23.75 3.16
N THR A 611 21.09 -23.39 2.98
CA THR A 611 22.21 -24.29 2.68
C THR A 611 23.53 -23.68 3.20
N GLY A 612 24.61 -24.46 3.21
CA GLY A 612 25.87 -24.11 3.87
C GLY A 612 25.80 -24.19 5.40
N THR A 613 26.87 -23.76 6.09
CA THR A 613 26.87 -23.65 7.55
C THR A 613 27.75 -22.50 8.06
N ALA A 614 27.22 -21.74 9.00
CA ALA A 614 27.91 -20.60 9.62
C ALA A 614 28.88 -21.01 10.75
N ALA A 615 28.84 -22.26 11.22
CA ALA A 615 29.81 -22.85 12.15
C ALA A 615 29.72 -24.39 12.15
N ALA A 616 30.71 -25.06 12.76
CA ALA A 616 30.62 -26.51 13.03
C ALA A 616 29.68 -26.84 14.20
N ASP A 617 29.63 -26.00 15.25
CA ASP A 617 28.66 -26.16 16.34
C ASP A 617 27.25 -25.72 15.89
N ARG A 618 26.26 -26.61 16.02
CA ARG A 618 24.85 -26.37 15.62
C ARG A 618 24.29 -25.08 16.22
N VAL A 619 24.49 -24.87 17.53
CA VAL A 619 23.92 -23.71 18.23
C VAL A 619 24.60 -22.42 17.81
N GLU A 620 25.93 -22.43 17.70
CA GLU A 620 26.68 -21.30 17.15
C GLU A 620 26.28 -20.99 15.71
N ALA A 621 26.05 -22.02 14.87
CA ALA A 621 25.57 -21.84 13.50
C ALA A 621 24.19 -21.17 13.48
N MET A 622 23.26 -21.55 14.37
CA MET A 622 21.96 -20.88 14.53
C MET A 622 22.09 -19.41 14.99
N VAL A 623 22.99 -19.11 15.94
CA VAL A 623 23.24 -17.75 16.41
C VAL A 623 23.86 -16.88 15.30
N ARG A 624 24.85 -17.42 14.57
CA ARG A 624 25.47 -16.72 13.43
C ARG A 624 24.50 -16.56 12.26
N ALA A 625 23.64 -17.54 11.99
CA ALA A 625 22.56 -17.46 11.01
C ALA A 625 21.55 -16.36 11.37
N ALA A 626 21.15 -16.23 12.64
CA ALA A 626 20.27 -15.15 13.08
C ALA A 626 20.86 -13.76 12.79
N ILE A 627 22.16 -13.57 13.05
CA ILE A 627 22.89 -12.33 12.71
C ILE A 627 22.88 -12.09 11.19
N GLY A 628 23.15 -13.13 10.38
CA GLY A 628 23.07 -13.04 8.91
C GLY A 628 21.67 -12.71 8.38
N GLY A 629 20.62 -13.30 8.97
CA GLY A 629 19.23 -13.02 8.64
C GLY A 629 18.82 -11.58 8.98
N ILE A 630 19.28 -11.05 10.12
CA ILE A 630 19.09 -9.63 10.48
C ILE A 630 19.83 -8.70 9.51
N ALA A 631 21.06 -9.04 9.10
CA ALA A 631 21.82 -8.27 8.13
C ALA A 631 21.11 -8.21 6.76
N VAL A 632 20.59 -9.35 6.29
CA VAL A 632 19.79 -9.43 5.05
C VAL A 632 18.47 -8.66 5.18
N ALA A 633 17.77 -8.77 6.30
CA ALA A 633 16.55 -7.99 6.55
C ALA A 633 16.83 -6.47 6.46
N ARG A 634 17.95 -6.01 7.04
CA ARG A 634 18.36 -4.60 6.97
C ARG A 634 18.85 -4.17 5.59
N ALA A 635 19.52 -5.05 4.83
CA ALA A 635 19.82 -4.81 3.42
C ALA A 635 18.56 -4.76 2.53
N LEU A 636 17.46 -5.42 2.92
CA LEU A 636 16.11 -5.24 2.35
C LEU A 636 15.36 -3.99 2.87
N GLY A 637 15.98 -3.18 3.76
CA GLY A 637 15.37 -1.98 4.35
C GLY A 637 14.54 -2.20 5.61
N LEU A 638 14.45 -3.43 6.14
CA LEU A 638 13.79 -3.71 7.42
C LEU A 638 14.72 -3.32 8.58
N THR A 639 14.60 -2.09 9.06
CA THR A 639 15.51 -1.50 10.06
C THR A 639 15.49 -2.21 11.42
N ASP A 640 14.33 -2.69 11.86
CA ASP A 640 14.09 -3.34 13.15
C ASP A 640 13.31 -4.65 12.97
N PRO A 641 13.96 -5.72 12.46
CA PRO A 641 13.30 -6.97 12.10
C PRO A 641 12.93 -7.80 13.34
N THR A 642 11.81 -8.51 13.27
CA THR A 642 11.41 -9.50 14.27
C THR A 642 12.03 -10.86 13.97
N VAL A 643 12.62 -11.47 14.99
CA VAL A 643 13.31 -12.76 14.94
C VAL A 643 12.49 -13.80 15.68
N GLY A 644 12.29 -14.97 15.07
CA GLY A 644 11.69 -16.14 15.72
C GLY A 644 12.57 -17.36 15.51
N ILE A 645 12.69 -18.23 16.51
CA ILE A 645 13.51 -19.46 16.40
C ILE A 645 12.56 -20.64 16.28
N LEU A 646 12.67 -21.43 15.20
CA LEU A 646 11.92 -22.67 15.07
C LEU A 646 12.32 -23.63 16.21
N ASN A 647 11.34 -24.26 16.85
CA ASN A 647 11.54 -25.15 17.99
C ASN A 647 12.13 -26.52 17.57
N VAL A 648 13.37 -26.51 17.07
CA VAL A 648 14.23 -27.66 16.76
C VAL A 648 15.29 -27.86 17.87
N ASP A 649 16.13 -28.89 17.76
CA ASP A 649 17.26 -29.05 18.68
C ASP A 649 18.25 -27.86 18.60
N GLY A 650 18.82 -27.50 19.75
CA GLY A 650 19.66 -26.31 19.91
C GLY A 650 18.90 -24.99 20.05
N ALA A 651 17.59 -24.94 19.76
CA ALA A 651 16.83 -23.68 19.70
C ALA A 651 16.83 -22.89 21.03
N ARG A 652 16.65 -23.55 22.18
CA ARG A 652 16.69 -22.91 23.52
C ARG A 652 18.08 -22.44 23.92
N GLN A 653 19.12 -23.07 23.39
CA GLN A 653 20.50 -22.69 23.60
C GLN A 653 20.85 -21.46 22.75
N ALA A 654 20.36 -21.40 21.51
CA ALA A 654 20.47 -20.23 20.63
C ALA A 654 19.66 -19.03 21.18
N GLU A 655 18.43 -19.26 21.64
CA GLU A 655 17.56 -18.27 22.31
C GLU A 655 18.28 -17.55 23.45
N ARG A 656 18.95 -18.30 24.34
CA ARG A 656 19.72 -17.75 25.47
C ARG A 656 20.91 -16.90 25.04
N VAL A 657 21.65 -17.32 24.00
CA VAL A 657 22.80 -16.55 23.48
C VAL A 657 22.32 -15.29 22.77
N LEU A 658 21.23 -15.37 22.00
CA LEU A 658 20.64 -14.23 21.30
C LEU A 658 20.00 -13.22 22.27
N GLU A 659 19.36 -13.67 23.35
CA GLU A 659 18.87 -12.77 24.41
C GLU A 659 20.02 -12.14 25.22
N ALA A 660 21.11 -12.86 25.45
CA ALA A 660 22.33 -12.30 26.04
C ALA A 660 22.99 -11.26 25.13
N LEU A 661 22.98 -11.46 23.81
CA LEU A 661 23.40 -10.44 22.84
C LEU A 661 22.46 -9.23 22.83
N ARG A 662 21.14 -9.46 22.87
CA ARG A 662 20.11 -8.40 22.86
C ARG A 662 20.23 -7.50 24.09
N THR A 663 20.41 -8.11 25.26
CA THR A 663 20.64 -7.39 26.53
C THR A 663 22.06 -6.81 26.61
N GLY A 664 23.03 -7.39 25.92
CA GLY A 664 24.36 -6.83 25.68
C GLY A 664 24.42 -5.67 24.66
N GLY A 665 23.30 -5.28 24.05
CA GLY A 665 23.19 -4.10 23.18
C GLY A 665 23.03 -4.37 21.68
N TYR A 666 22.97 -5.63 21.23
CA TYR A 666 22.74 -5.97 19.82
C TYR A 666 21.24 -5.82 19.45
N PRO A 667 20.86 -4.87 18.56
CA PRO A 667 19.45 -4.48 18.42
C PRO A 667 18.67 -5.40 17.47
N PHE A 668 17.66 -6.09 18.01
CA PHE A 668 16.57 -6.76 17.29
C PHE A 668 15.37 -6.97 18.22
N ARG A 669 14.21 -7.36 17.67
CA ARG A 669 13.01 -7.74 18.44
C ARG A 669 12.71 -9.23 18.32
N TRP A 670 12.16 -9.82 19.38
CA TRP A 670 11.55 -11.15 19.29
C TRP A 670 10.17 -11.08 18.61
N ALA A 671 9.92 -12.01 17.70
CA ALA A 671 8.58 -12.34 17.24
C ALA A 671 7.83 -13.13 18.33
N ALA A 672 6.50 -13.07 18.31
CA ALA A 672 5.65 -13.84 19.21
C ALA A 672 4.97 -14.99 18.45
N SER A 673 5.19 -16.22 18.90
CA SER A 673 4.45 -17.41 18.44
C SER A 673 2.95 -17.24 18.74
N GLY A 674 2.07 -17.68 17.85
CA GLY A 674 0.61 -17.48 17.92
C GLY A 674 -0.13 -18.29 19.00
N ARG A 675 0.54 -18.58 20.12
CA ARG A 675 0.02 -19.32 21.27
C ARG A 675 -0.47 -18.36 22.36
N ALA A 676 -1.24 -18.89 23.31
CA ALA A 676 -1.57 -18.15 24.54
C ALA A 676 -0.35 -17.87 25.45
N ASP A 677 0.71 -18.70 25.37
CA ASP A 677 2.00 -18.49 26.07
C ASP A 677 2.97 -17.56 25.31
N GLY A 678 2.71 -17.24 24.04
CA GLY A 678 3.59 -16.41 23.20
C GLY A 678 5.02 -16.96 23.04
N GLY A 679 6.00 -16.06 23.12
CA GLY A 679 7.43 -16.37 23.15
C GLY A 679 8.10 -16.53 21.78
N ALA A 680 9.45 -16.58 21.79
CA ALA A 680 10.31 -16.59 20.61
C ALA A 680 10.39 -17.96 19.88
N LEU A 681 9.91 -19.03 20.50
CA LEU A 681 9.99 -20.41 19.98
C LEU A 681 8.80 -20.77 19.08
N MET A 682 9.01 -20.62 17.78
CA MET A 682 8.04 -20.84 16.71
C MET A 682 7.69 -22.32 16.52
N ARG A 683 6.42 -22.58 16.18
CA ARG A 683 5.88 -23.87 15.69
C ARG A 683 5.71 -23.82 14.17
N GLY A 684 5.44 -24.97 13.55
CA GLY A 684 5.13 -25.05 12.11
C GLY A 684 4.00 -24.10 11.67
N ASN A 685 2.95 -23.92 12.47
CA ASN A 685 1.88 -22.96 12.15
C ASN A 685 2.38 -21.52 12.03
N ASP A 686 3.32 -21.09 12.90
CA ASP A 686 3.89 -19.74 12.88
C ASP A 686 4.78 -19.49 11.65
N VAL A 687 5.36 -20.56 11.10
CA VAL A 687 6.09 -20.58 9.82
C VAL A 687 5.12 -20.43 8.64
N LEU A 688 3.97 -21.12 8.68
CA LEU A 688 2.96 -21.08 7.62
C LEU A 688 2.22 -19.74 7.54
N THR A 689 2.02 -19.07 8.68
CA THR A 689 1.46 -17.70 8.74
C THR A 689 2.52 -16.61 8.55
N GLY A 690 3.79 -16.92 8.82
CA GLY A 690 4.87 -15.94 8.85
C GLY A 690 4.69 -14.96 9.98
N GLU A 691 4.79 -15.41 11.24
CA GLU A 691 4.84 -14.47 12.38
C GLU A 691 6.17 -13.68 12.44
N PRO A 692 7.37 -14.31 12.37
CA PRO A 692 8.63 -13.57 12.33
C PRO A 692 8.96 -13.02 10.93
N ASP A 693 9.78 -11.96 10.88
CA ASP A 693 10.41 -11.51 9.63
C ASP A 693 11.65 -12.36 9.30
N VAL A 694 12.36 -12.83 10.35
CA VAL A 694 13.54 -13.72 10.28
C VAL A 694 13.30 -14.98 11.10
N LEU A 695 13.15 -16.12 10.42
CA LEU A 695 13.03 -17.45 11.03
C LEU A 695 14.40 -18.14 11.16
N VAL A 696 14.85 -18.34 12.39
CA VAL A 696 16.10 -19.04 12.73
C VAL A 696 15.84 -20.54 12.87
N THR A 697 16.67 -21.36 12.24
CA THR A 697 16.61 -22.83 12.29
C THR A 697 18.00 -23.40 11.96
N ASP A 698 18.16 -24.73 11.92
CA ASP A 698 19.37 -25.37 11.38
C ASP A 698 19.29 -25.50 9.84
N SER A 699 20.44 -25.64 9.17
CA SER A 699 20.50 -25.65 7.70
C SER A 699 19.71 -26.78 7.04
N LEU A 700 19.58 -27.96 7.67
CA LEU A 700 18.85 -29.09 7.09
C LEU A 700 17.33 -28.83 7.15
N THR A 701 16.85 -28.36 8.30
CA THR A 701 15.45 -27.97 8.46
C THR A 701 15.09 -26.76 7.58
N GLY A 702 16.00 -25.77 7.46
CA GLY A 702 15.85 -24.65 6.54
C GLY A 702 15.76 -25.07 5.07
N ASN A 703 16.59 -26.05 4.66
CA ASN A 703 16.56 -26.61 3.30
C ASN A 703 15.22 -27.30 2.98
N LEU A 704 14.66 -28.02 3.96
CA LEU A 704 13.35 -28.67 3.87
C LEU A 704 12.20 -27.65 3.80
N LEU A 705 12.24 -26.60 4.63
CA LEU A 705 11.24 -25.53 4.60
C LEU A 705 11.21 -24.77 3.28
N MET A 706 12.37 -24.48 2.68
CA MET A 706 12.45 -23.90 1.33
C MET A 706 11.65 -24.73 0.32
N LYS A 707 11.91 -26.04 0.25
CA LYS A 707 11.22 -26.97 -0.67
C LYS A 707 9.71 -27.04 -0.40
N LEU A 708 9.33 -27.27 0.86
CA LEU A 708 7.92 -27.42 1.25
C LEU A 708 7.09 -26.16 0.94
N ILE A 709 7.62 -24.96 1.23
CA ILE A 709 6.89 -23.71 1.01
C ILE A 709 6.89 -23.31 -0.47
N SER A 710 8.02 -23.47 -1.17
CA SER A 710 8.20 -22.96 -2.53
C SER A 710 7.59 -23.88 -3.61
N ALA A 711 7.48 -25.19 -3.34
CA ALA A 711 6.96 -26.20 -4.29
C ALA A 711 5.54 -26.71 -3.97
N GLN A 712 4.86 -26.19 -2.94
CA GLN A 712 3.52 -26.65 -2.54
C GLN A 712 2.49 -26.65 -3.68
N SER A 713 2.51 -25.63 -4.55
CA SER A 713 1.54 -25.45 -5.64
C SER A 713 1.77 -26.36 -6.84
N THR A 714 2.89 -27.09 -6.87
CA THR A 714 3.27 -28.04 -7.93
C THR A 714 3.21 -29.49 -7.44
N GLY A 715 2.67 -29.72 -6.24
CA GLY A 715 2.71 -31.02 -5.57
C GLY A 715 4.11 -31.45 -5.11
N GLY A 716 5.06 -30.50 -4.99
CA GLY A 716 6.44 -30.78 -4.64
C GLY A 716 7.34 -31.15 -5.83
N SER A 717 6.85 -31.05 -7.07
CA SER A 717 7.61 -31.43 -8.27
C SER A 717 8.67 -30.39 -8.69
N TYR A 718 8.38 -29.10 -8.49
CA TYR A 718 9.33 -27.99 -8.67
C TYR A 718 8.91 -26.74 -7.89
N GLU A 719 9.84 -25.83 -7.60
CA GLU A 719 9.55 -24.61 -6.85
C GLU A 719 8.92 -23.55 -7.77
N ALA A 720 7.74 -23.05 -7.42
CA ALA A 720 6.98 -22.09 -8.23
C ALA A 720 6.67 -20.77 -7.51
N THR A 721 6.96 -20.65 -6.20
CA THR A 721 6.76 -19.43 -5.41
C THR A 721 7.99 -19.11 -4.55
N GLY A 722 8.21 -17.84 -4.22
CA GLY A 722 9.38 -17.38 -3.44
C GLY A 722 10.56 -16.89 -4.29
N TYR A 723 11.71 -16.68 -3.65
CA TYR A 723 12.87 -15.96 -4.20
C TYR A 723 14.18 -16.77 -4.15
N GLY A 724 14.07 -18.10 -4.07
CA GLY A 724 15.22 -19.00 -3.96
C GLY A 724 15.89 -19.02 -2.58
N TYR A 725 17.02 -19.74 -2.51
CA TYR A 725 17.80 -19.98 -1.30
C TYR A 725 18.62 -18.75 -0.85
N GLY A 726 18.69 -17.72 -1.70
CA GLY A 726 19.20 -16.39 -1.34
C GLY A 726 20.72 -16.28 -1.24
N PRO A 727 21.24 -15.14 -0.76
CA PRO A 727 22.67 -14.85 -0.74
C PRO A 727 23.41 -15.75 0.25
N GLY A 728 24.62 -16.19 -0.10
CA GLY A 728 25.59 -16.64 0.89
C GLY A 728 26.00 -15.49 1.82
N VAL A 729 25.85 -15.68 3.12
CA VAL A 729 26.13 -14.68 4.16
C VAL A 729 27.13 -15.21 5.18
N GLY A 730 28.19 -14.43 5.41
CA GLY A 730 29.20 -14.66 6.44
C GLY A 730 30.16 -13.47 6.56
N PRO A 731 30.93 -13.33 7.65
CA PRO A 731 31.72 -12.13 7.95
C PRO A 731 32.85 -11.87 6.94
N GLU A 732 33.29 -12.90 6.23
CA GLU A 732 34.37 -12.85 5.23
C GLU A 732 33.85 -12.83 3.79
N GLN A 733 32.56 -13.10 3.57
CA GLN A 733 31.96 -13.06 2.24
C GLN A 733 31.96 -11.62 1.70
N ARG A 734 32.40 -11.45 0.45
CA ARG A 734 32.47 -10.14 -0.24
C ARG A 734 31.66 -10.06 -1.53
N GLN A 735 31.46 -11.19 -2.21
CA GLN A 735 30.64 -11.28 -3.42
C GLN A 735 29.21 -11.71 -3.10
N ILE A 736 28.23 -11.12 -3.77
CA ILE A 736 26.81 -11.41 -3.58
C ILE A 736 26.42 -12.52 -4.56
N VAL A 737 26.48 -13.77 -4.11
CA VAL A 737 26.11 -14.96 -4.88
C VAL A 737 24.86 -15.58 -4.25
N HIS A 738 23.78 -15.69 -5.02
CA HIS A 738 22.50 -16.24 -4.63
C HIS A 738 22.35 -17.68 -5.13
N ILE A 739 21.78 -18.55 -4.29
CA ILE A 739 21.50 -19.94 -4.64
C ILE A 739 20.05 -20.13 -5.09
N ILE A 740 19.88 -20.93 -6.14
CA ILE A 740 18.61 -21.54 -6.57
C ILE A 740 18.74 -23.07 -6.56
N SER A 741 17.59 -23.76 -6.49
CA SER A 741 17.50 -25.21 -6.64
C SER A 741 17.63 -25.60 -8.11
N ARG A 742 18.07 -26.83 -8.38
CA ARG A 742 17.98 -27.41 -9.74
C ARG A 742 16.54 -27.47 -10.24
N ALA A 743 15.59 -27.64 -9.33
CA ALA A 743 14.15 -27.63 -9.58
C ALA A 743 13.49 -26.28 -9.24
N SER A 744 14.21 -25.15 -9.25
CA SER A 744 13.59 -23.83 -9.20
C SER A 744 12.97 -23.48 -10.56
N GLY A 745 11.66 -23.24 -10.61
CA GLY A 745 10.96 -22.76 -11.80
C GLY A 745 11.21 -21.28 -12.08
N ALA A 746 10.86 -20.85 -13.29
CA ALA A 746 11.16 -19.50 -13.79
C ALA A 746 10.68 -18.34 -12.89
N PRO A 747 9.50 -18.41 -12.22
CA PRO A 747 9.11 -17.38 -11.26
C PRO A 747 10.06 -17.26 -10.05
N VAL A 748 10.59 -18.38 -9.56
CA VAL A 748 11.50 -18.43 -8.41
C VAL A 748 12.91 -17.97 -8.79
N ILE A 749 13.39 -18.36 -9.97
CA ILE A 749 14.67 -17.87 -10.52
C ILE A 749 14.58 -16.35 -10.79
N ALA A 750 13.46 -15.86 -11.35
CA ALA A 750 13.23 -14.42 -11.50
C ALA A 750 13.23 -13.73 -10.12
N GLY A 751 12.52 -14.28 -9.13
CA GLY A 751 12.58 -13.81 -7.75
C GLY A 751 14.03 -13.73 -7.20
N ALA A 752 14.84 -14.77 -7.42
CA ALA A 752 16.24 -14.78 -7.01
C ALA A 752 17.07 -13.66 -7.68
N ILE A 753 16.82 -13.37 -8.97
CA ILE A 753 17.45 -12.24 -9.70
C ILE A 753 17.04 -10.89 -9.08
N ARG A 754 15.76 -10.69 -8.73
CA ARG A 754 15.31 -9.48 -8.03
C ARG A 754 15.99 -9.34 -6.67
N TYR A 755 16.00 -10.43 -5.89
CA TYR A 755 16.57 -10.47 -4.56
C TYR A 755 18.08 -10.19 -4.60
N ALA A 756 18.81 -10.68 -5.60
CA ALA A 756 20.22 -10.38 -5.82
C ALA A 756 20.49 -8.90 -6.13
N ALA A 757 19.65 -8.26 -6.96
CA ALA A 757 19.73 -6.83 -7.21
C ALA A 757 19.46 -5.99 -5.94
N ASP A 758 18.50 -6.41 -5.10
CA ASP A 758 18.19 -5.73 -3.84
C ASP A 758 19.32 -5.90 -2.80
N MET A 759 19.98 -7.06 -2.74
CA MET A 759 21.19 -7.26 -1.91
C MET A 759 22.38 -6.42 -2.38
N ALA A 760 22.54 -6.21 -3.69
CA ALA A 760 23.55 -5.31 -4.23
C ALA A 760 23.28 -3.84 -3.83
N ARG A 761 22.03 -3.37 -3.98
CA ARG A 761 21.61 -2.01 -3.59
C ARG A 761 21.75 -1.77 -2.09
N GLY A 762 21.34 -2.72 -1.26
CA GLY A 762 21.49 -2.67 0.19
C GLY A 762 22.93 -2.85 0.69
N ASN A 763 23.91 -2.98 -0.22
CA ASN A 763 25.33 -3.27 0.06
C ASN A 763 25.51 -4.37 1.14
N LEU A 764 24.90 -5.53 0.89
CA LEU A 764 24.86 -6.65 1.84
C LEU A 764 26.22 -6.96 2.51
N PRO A 765 27.38 -7.01 1.80
CA PRO A 765 28.67 -7.28 2.43
C PRO A 765 29.07 -6.24 3.49
N GLN A 766 28.71 -4.98 3.31
CA GLN A 766 28.95 -3.92 4.29
C GLN A 766 28.00 -4.07 5.50
N VAL A 767 26.72 -4.34 5.27
CA VAL A 767 25.73 -4.54 6.35
C VAL A 767 26.09 -5.77 7.20
N VAL A 768 26.48 -6.88 6.57
CA VAL A 768 26.96 -8.10 7.27
C VAL A 768 28.19 -7.80 8.12
N ALA A 769 29.16 -7.05 7.60
CA ALA A 769 30.33 -6.64 8.38
C ALA A 769 29.96 -5.76 9.59
N GLN A 770 28.98 -4.85 9.43
CA GLN A 770 28.45 -4.02 10.52
C GLN A 770 27.72 -4.84 11.57
N GLU A 771 26.90 -5.83 11.21
CA GLU A 771 26.22 -6.67 12.21
C GLU A 771 27.17 -7.58 12.98
N TYR A 772 28.17 -8.17 12.32
CA TYR A 772 29.19 -8.93 13.05
C TYR A 772 30.07 -8.05 13.94
N ALA A 773 30.27 -6.77 13.61
CA ALA A 773 30.89 -5.81 14.52
C ALA A 773 30.01 -5.55 15.74
N ARG A 774 28.73 -5.15 15.54
CA ARG A 774 27.78 -4.90 16.64
C ARG A 774 27.56 -6.11 17.55
N ALA A 775 27.49 -7.32 16.97
CA ALA A 775 27.35 -8.55 17.76
C ALA A 775 28.61 -8.84 18.58
N ARG A 776 29.81 -8.57 18.05
CA ARG A 776 31.08 -8.68 18.81
C ARG A 776 31.18 -7.67 19.94
N GLU A 777 30.77 -6.43 19.71
CA GLU A 777 30.67 -5.39 20.74
C GLU A 777 29.71 -5.80 21.86
N ALA A 778 28.57 -6.42 21.51
CA ALA A 778 27.63 -7.04 22.46
C ALA A 778 28.13 -8.39 23.07
N GLY A 779 29.35 -8.82 22.76
CA GLY A 779 30.02 -9.97 23.39
C GLY A 779 29.88 -11.33 22.70
N LEU A 780 29.49 -11.40 21.42
CA LEU A 780 29.29 -12.65 20.65
C LEU A 780 30.36 -13.71 20.89
N ASP A 781 31.62 -13.39 20.61
CA ASP A 781 32.71 -14.37 20.67
C ASP A 781 32.97 -14.83 22.13
N ARG A 782 32.65 -13.99 23.13
CA ARG A 782 32.68 -14.35 24.57
C ARG A 782 31.55 -15.32 24.94
N LEU A 783 30.32 -15.00 24.56
CA LEU A 783 29.13 -15.82 24.85
C LEU A 783 29.20 -17.21 24.19
N LEU A 784 29.77 -17.28 22.98
CA LEU A 784 30.02 -18.54 22.28
C LEU A 784 31.14 -19.35 22.95
N ALA A 785 32.23 -18.71 23.38
CA ALA A 785 33.29 -19.39 24.13
C ALA A 785 32.79 -19.90 25.51
N GLU A 786 32.01 -19.09 26.22
CA GLU A 786 31.32 -19.46 27.47
C GLU A 786 30.41 -20.68 27.27
N ARG A 787 29.61 -20.71 26.19
CA ARG A 787 28.83 -21.89 25.79
C ARG A 787 29.71 -23.12 25.59
N ARG A 788 30.77 -23.02 24.78
CA ARG A 788 31.64 -24.15 24.42
C ARG A 788 32.36 -24.75 25.63
N GLY A 789 32.74 -23.92 26.61
CA GLY A 789 33.35 -24.36 27.87
C GLY A 789 32.35 -24.91 28.90
N ALA A 790 31.06 -24.57 28.79
CA ALA A 790 30.03 -24.93 29.76
C ALA A 790 29.40 -26.31 29.49
N GLY A 791 30.12 -27.38 29.83
CA GLY A 791 29.57 -28.72 29.97
C GLY A 791 28.50 -28.79 31.08
N GLY A 792 27.24 -28.49 30.74
CA GLY A 792 26.10 -28.60 31.66
C GLY A 792 25.94 -27.48 32.69
N GLY A 793 26.44 -26.26 32.42
CA GLY A 793 26.41 -25.12 33.35
C GLY A 793 25.51 -23.95 32.93
N GLN A 794 25.01 -23.17 33.91
CA GLN A 794 24.24 -21.95 33.65
C GLN A 794 25.10 -20.83 33.05
N ILE A 795 24.69 -20.28 31.89
CA ILE A 795 25.07 -18.91 31.52
C ILE A 795 24.36 -17.98 32.52
N ARG A 796 25.12 -17.25 33.34
CA ARG A 796 24.57 -16.31 34.32
C ARG A 796 24.43 -14.91 33.71
N PRO A 797 23.25 -14.27 33.75
CA PRO A 797 23.17 -12.83 33.53
C PRO A 797 23.90 -12.09 34.66
N GLN A 798 24.41 -10.89 34.38
CA GLN A 798 24.95 -10.03 35.43
C GLN A 798 23.83 -9.57 36.35
N ALA A 799 23.98 -9.83 37.66
CA ALA A 799 23.04 -9.39 38.68
C ALA A 799 23.52 -8.08 39.32
N GLY A 800 22.59 -7.17 39.59
CA GLY A 800 22.79 -6.11 40.58
C GLY A 800 22.85 -6.69 42.00
N PRO A 801 23.06 -5.85 43.03
CA PRO A 801 23.10 -6.29 44.42
C PRO A 801 21.75 -6.84 44.92
N ASP A 802 21.82 -7.55 46.05
CA ASP A 802 20.73 -7.99 46.93
C ASP A 802 19.77 -9.10 46.44
N ALA A 803 20.18 -10.37 46.67
CA ALA A 803 19.26 -11.46 47.03
C ALA A 803 19.95 -12.58 47.84
N VAL A 804 19.28 -13.07 48.89
CA VAL A 804 19.80 -14.01 49.91
C VAL A 804 19.74 -15.49 49.44
N ALA A 805 20.61 -16.34 49.99
CA ALA A 805 20.75 -17.77 49.65
C ALA A 805 19.79 -18.72 50.40
N GLY A 806 19.61 -19.94 49.85
CA GLY A 806 18.92 -21.08 50.48
C GLY A 806 19.58 -22.44 50.10
N PRO A 807 19.39 -23.54 50.87
CA PRO A 807 20.34 -24.66 50.93
C PRO A 807 20.00 -25.93 50.10
N GLN A 808 20.86 -26.95 50.24
CA GLN A 808 21.06 -28.14 49.39
C GLN A 808 20.25 -29.40 49.79
N ALA A 809 20.02 -30.32 48.81
CA ALA A 809 20.11 -31.81 48.90
C ALA A 809 19.59 -32.45 47.56
N GLY A 810 20.01 -33.62 47.07
CA GLY A 810 21.06 -34.59 47.47
C GLY A 810 20.93 -35.94 46.70
N ALA A 811 21.98 -36.79 46.70
CA ALA A 811 22.11 -38.14 46.07
C ALA A 811 22.04 -38.21 44.51
N GLU A 812 22.86 -38.97 43.75
CA GLU A 812 23.53 -40.31 43.85
C GLU A 812 22.66 -41.52 43.41
N ALA A 813 23.17 -42.56 42.71
CA ALA A 813 24.44 -42.79 41.98
C ALA A 813 24.39 -44.08 41.09
N GLY A 814 25.44 -44.30 40.26
CA GLY A 814 25.70 -45.51 39.44
C GLY A 814 25.69 -45.24 37.92
N GLY A 815 26.63 -45.67 37.07
CA GLY A 815 27.75 -46.62 37.18
C GLY A 815 27.48 -47.90 36.36
N THR A 816 28.32 -48.42 35.45
CA THR A 816 29.68 -48.11 34.94
C THR A 816 29.73 -48.43 33.41
N VAL A 817 30.80 -48.42 32.58
CA VAL A 817 32.29 -48.48 32.67
C VAL A 817 32.92 -47.68 31.50
N ALA A 818 34.26 -47.51 31.46
CA ALA A 818 35.06 -47.06 30.30
C ALA A 818 35.54 -48.27 29.42
N ALA A 819 36.27 -48.17 28.31
CA ALA A 819 37.18 -47.16 27.71
C ALA A 819 37.35 -47.45 26.17
N PRO A 820 38.19 -46.77 25.36
CA PRO A 820 39.19 -45.73 25.65
C PRO A 820 39.17 -44.47 24.75
N ASP A 821 40.06 -43.52 25.06
CA ASP A 821 40.08 -42.14 24.57
C ASP A 821 40.95 -41.86 23.33
N GLY A 822 40.69 -40.72 22.66
CA GLY A 822 41.72 -39.96 21.94
C GLY A 822 41.33 -39.47 20.52
N PRO A 823 41.34 -38.16 20.22
CA PRO A 823 41.24 -37.67 18.85
C PRO A 823 42.51 -38.02 18.07
N ALA A 824 42.33 -38.53 16.85
CA ALA A 824 43.45 -38.89 15.98
C ALA A 824 44.18 -37.63 15.47
N ALA A 825 45.51 -37.71 15.30
CA ALA A 825 46.25 -36.69 14.57
C ALA A 825 46.04 -36.87 13.06
N ALA A 826 45.76 -35.79 12.35
CA ALA A 826 45.60 -35.81 10.89
C ALA A 826 46.91 -36.24 10.19
N PRO A 827 46.85 -37.12 9.18
CA PRO A 827 47.99 -37.42 8.30
C PRO A 827 48.46 -36.18 7.52
N PRO A 828 49.60 -36.25 6.80
CA PRO A 828 50.04 -35.18 5.90
C PRO A 828 48.97 -34.83 4.87
N GLU A 829 48.75 -33.52 4.65
CA GLU A 829 47.68 -33.02 3.81
C GLU A 829 47.84 -33.42 2.33
N LYS A 830 46.78 -34.01 1.77
CA LYS A 830 46.61 -34.28 0.34
C LYS A 830 45.54 -33.39 -0.26
N VAL A 831 45.60 -33.21 -1.58
CA VAL A 831 44.48 -32.65 -2.37
C VAL A 831 43.33 -33.66 -2.33
N ALA A 832 42.21 -33.27 -1.74
CA ALA A 832 41.05 -34.15 -1.52
C ALA A 832 39.92 -33.77 -2.48
N THR A 833 39.87 -34.46 -3.62
CA THR A 833 38.97 -34.22 -4.76
C THR A 833 37.84 -35.23 -4.90
N ALA A 834 37.91 -36.39 -4.22
CA ALA A 834 36.92 -37.45 -4.30
C ALA A 834 35.93 -37.43 -3.12
N GLU A 835 34.63 -37.55 -3.42
CA GLU A 835 33.56 -37.60 -2.43
C GLU A 835 33.13 -39.04 -2.06
N ILE A 836 32.96 -39.28 -0.76
CA ILE A 836 32.33 -40.46 -0.18
C ILE A 836 31.03 -40.01 0.53
N PRO A 837 29.86 -40.09 -0.15
CA PRO A 837 28.56 -39.85 0.48
C PRO A 837 28.09 -41.07 1.28
N GLY A 838 27.17 -40.84 2.23
CA GLY A 838 26.43 -41.90 2.92
C GLY A 838 26.81 -42.16 4.38
N VAL A 839 27.76 -41.40 4.93
CA VAL A 839 28.05 -41.34 6.38
C VAL A 839 27.01 -40.43 7.05
N ASP A 840 26.56 -40.72 8.27
CA ASP A 840 25.64 -39.82 9.00
C ASP A 840 26.35 -38.51 9.40
N ILE A 841 25.60 -37.41 9.48
CA ILE A 841 26.11 -36.10 9.90
C ILE A 841 26.59 -36.09 11.36
N LEU A 842 26.03 -36.97 12.20
CA LEU A 842 26.44 -37.13 13.60
C LEU A 842 27.80 -37.85 13.73
N ASP A 843 28.09 -38.76 12.80
CA ASP A 843 29.28 -39.64 12.84
C ASP A 843 30.44 -39.11 11.97
N LEU A 844 30.21 -38.04 11.20
CA LEU A 844 31.12 -37.57 10.14
C LEU A 844 32.55 -37.27 10.63
N GLU A 845 32.69 -36.63 11.80
CA GLU A 845 34.00 -36.34 12.39
C GLU A 845 34.69 -37.62 12.92
N GLU A 846 33.93 -38.62 13.40
CA GLU A 846 34.51 -39.89 13.83
C GLU A 846 34.92 -40.77 12.64
N ALA A 847 34.16 -40.72 11.53
CA ALA A 847 34.52 -41.33 10.26
C ALA A 847 35.84 -40.74 9.72
N VAL A 848 36.00 -39.41 9.73
CA VAL A 848 37.27 -38.74 9.40
C VAL A 848 38.39 -39.18 10.35
N ALA A 849 38.15 -39.20 11.66
CA ALA A 849 39.12 -39.69 12.64
C ALA A 849 39.43 -41.20 12.51
N CYS A 850 38.53 -42.01 11.91
CA CYS A 850 38.77 -43.41 11.59
C CYS A 850 39.75 -43.56 10.42
N LEU A 851 39.60 -42.73 9.38
CA LEU A 851 40.55 -42.67 8.26
C LEU A 851 41.92 -42.17 8.70
N TRP A 852 41.97 -41.12 9.55
CA TRP A 852 43.21 -40.63 10.14
C TRP A 852 43.92 -41.70 10.99
N ARG A 853 43.18 -42.49 11.79
CA ARG A 853 43.70 -43.67 12.53
C ARG A 853 44.31 -44.74 11.61
N ARG A 854 43.92 -44.79 10.34
CA ARG A 854 44.45 -45.70 9.29
C ARG A 854 45.49 -45.03 8.37
N GLY A 855 45.89 -43.79 8.65
CA GLY A 855 46.89 -43.04 7.88
C GLY A 855 46.38 -42.40 6.58
N ILE A 856 45.07 -42.48 6.31
CA ILE A 856 44.44 -41.89 5.12
C ILE A 856 44.09 -40.43 5.43
N TYR A 857 44.52 -39.49 4.58
CA TYR A 857 44.13 -38.10 4.73
C TYR A 857 42.68 -37.89 4.27
N ALA A 858 41.87 -37.29 5.13
CA ALA A 858 40.45 -37.07 4.91
C ALA A 858 39.99 -35.74 5.52
N LYS A 859 38.92 -35.16 4.97
CA LYS A 859 38.20 -34.00 5.52
C LYS A 859 36.69 -34.27 5.54
N SER A 860 35.99 -33.68 6.50
CA SER A 860 34.54 -33.59 6.50
C SER A 860 34.06 -32.54 5.48
N GLY A 861 32.92 -32.78 4.85
CA GLY A 861 32.32 -31.92 3.84
C GLY A 861 30.81 -32.07 3.74
N MET A 862 30.17 -31.20 2.96
CA MET A 862 28.73 -31.22 2.69
C MET A 862 28.49 -31.16 1.18
N GLY A 863 28.10 -32.29 0.60
CA GLY A 863 27.71 -32.41 -0.80
C GLY A 863 26.24 -32.06 -1.02
N CYS A 864 25.81 -32.05 -2.30
CA CYS A 864 24.46 -31.61 -2.69
C CYS A 864 23.32 -32.52 -2.17
N THR A 865 23.63 -33.71 -1.63
CA THR A 865 22.68 -34.68 -1.10
C THR A 865 22.83 -34.95 0.40
N GLY A 866 23.85 -34.38 1.08
CA GLY A 866 24.13 -34.64 2.49
C GLY A 866 25.61 -34.52 2.86
N PRO A 867 25.98 -34.92 4.09
CA PRO A 867 27.39 -35.09 4.49
C PRO A 867 28.19 -35.98 3.53
N VAL A 868 29.45 -35.61 3.30
CA VAL A 868 30.43 -36.37 2.52
C VAL A 868 31.78 -36.37 3.23
N VAL A 869 32.54 -37.46 3.08
CA VAL A 869 33.96 -37.48 3.43
C VAL A 869 34.78 -37.24 2.16
N LEU A 870 35.64 -36.23 2.20
CA LEU A 870 36.55 -35.86 1.11
C LEU A 870 37.90 -36.55 1.30
N VAL A 871 38.38 -37.23 0.25
CA VAL A 871 39.70 -37.91 0.21
C VAL A 871 40.40 -37.65 -1.13
N ALA A 872 41.69 -37.97 -1.21
CA ALA A 872 42.41 -37.96 -2.50
C ALA A 872 41.88 -39.08 -3.41
N ASP A 873 41.89 -38.86 -4.73
CA ASP A 873 41.40 -39.84 -5.71
C ASP A 873 42.11 -41.21 -5.60
N GLU A 874 43.42 -41.23 -5.29
CA GLU A 874 44.15 -42.50 -5.11
C GLU A 874 43.80 -43.26 -3.81
N ASP A 875 43.22 -42.60 -2.81
CA ASP A 875 42.87 -43.21 -1.52
C ASP A 875 41.40 -43.69 -1.46
N LEU A 876 40.58 -43.38 -2.48
CA LEU A 876 39.12 -43.50 -2.46
C LEU A 876 38.60 -44.89 -2.08
N GLU A 877 39.11 -45.96 -2.70
CA GLU A 877 38.68 -47.34 -2.43
C GLU A 877 39.15 -47.86 -1.06
N ALA A 878 40.35 -47.44 -0.63
CA ALA A 878 40.85 -47.77 0.70
C ALA A 878 40.01 -47.09 1.80
N ALA A 879 39.62 -45.82 1.58
CA ALA A 879 38.75 -45.08 2.47
C ALA A 879 37.33 -45.66 2.53
N ARG A 880 36.72 -45.98 1.38
CA ARG A 880 35.40 -46.65 1.31
C ARG A 880 35.40 -48.00 2.03
N THR A 881 36.45 -48.80 1.87
CA THR A 881 36.61 -50.08 2.57
C THR A 881 36.73 -49.88 4.08
N ALA A 882 37.59 -48.96 4.51
CA ALA A 882 37.81 -48.66 5.92
C ALA A 882 36.55 -48.17 6.66
N LEU A 883 35.74 -47.33 6.00
CA LEU A 883 34.48 -46.82 6.57
C LEU A 883 33.38 -47.90 6.64
N LYS A 884 33.30 -48.81 5.65
CA LYS A 884 32.41 -49.98 5.71
C LYS A 884 32.79 -50.94 6.84
N GLU A 885 34.08 -51.25 6.99
CA GLU A 885 34.58 -52.09 8.11
C GLU A 885 34.28 -51.48 9.49
N ALA A 886 34.25 -50.16 9.58
CA ALA A 886 33.94 -49.42 10.81
C ALA A 886 32.44 -49.16 11.03
N GLY A 887 31.57 -49.58 10.10
CA GLY A 887 30.11 -49.42 10.22
C GLY A 887 29.56 -48.04 9.82
N PHE A 888 30.41 -47.11 9.37
CA PHE A 888 29.99 -45.77 8.91
C PHE A 888 29.36 -45.75 7.50
N LEU A 889 29.39 -46.88 6.79
CA LEU A 889 28.78 -47.08 5.48
C LEU A 889 28.16 -48.48 5.37
N GLY A 890 27.00 -48.59 4.74
CA GLY A 890 26.36 -49.85 4.33
C GLY A 890 26.96 -50.40 3.05
#